data_AF-A0A2R7KSP1-F1
#
_entry.id   AF-A0A2R7KSP1-F1
#
_cell.length_a   1.000
_cell.length_b   1.000
_cell.length_c   1.000
_cell.angle_alpha   90.00
_cell.angle_beta   90.00
_cell.angle_gamma   90.00
#
_symmetry.space_group_name_H-M   'P 1'
#
loop_
_entity.id
_entity.type
_entity.pdbx_description
1 polymer ?
#
loop_
_entity_poly.entity_id
_entity_poly.type
_entity_poly.pdbx_seq_one_letter_code
_entity_poly.pdbx_strand_id
1 'polypeptide(L)'
;MKKLLFLFLSSCMVLLSGSLAFAQNETTASLNGTVADAKGPIPGATVIAIHEPSGSKYSTTTRADGRYNLPSMRIGGPYMVSVSFVGFKTQSERVEKLALGQNSTLNFKINEDSNTLTEVSITGVQGKVFNSGRTGASQNISRTAIQNLPTLNRSFTDFVKLTPQFSVQFGSPSFAGRSNVGNNFTIDGALFNNAFGLQGTIGSQTGSQPINMDAFEEISVNIAPYDIRQSGFTGAAINAVTRSGTNEFQGTLNSYYRNQDLVSEQNYAGLKTPVNNFSLKGYGFTLGGPIIKNKLFFFLSGELERRSDPGTSFVASRNGSTGPNVSQAKGEDLDKLSTFLQGLGYDPGPYENYPLKTRSNKLSAKLDYNIDDKNTLSLKYFYFRSFKDILPSNSGAPKSLRQPSQTGLPFQSAGYGINNNMDNVNLEFRTRFNNKMSNQLTIGFNNMNDFRESKGNKPFPLVDIMNADGGSYTAFGMEPFTAFNILKTKVYQVTDNFNIYAGRHEITLGANYEGYRTSNGFAPNYYGTYTFNSLADFYNSATNGVSNATKYQIQYSVMPDGSFPYATIQSNMYGLYVQDAYSVSDQLKLTAGLRADLTNISSGSVMRNENVEKLTFADGEKIDVSKYPKSAVLWSPRLGFNWNVNNEGKTQVRGGTGLFTGRPPLVWISNQASNNGVQFGSESINNPTDRPFTPNVDAYRNVNHATAANNTAYNLAVTQSNFKFMQVWRSNLAVDQKLSGGITGTLEALYSKDINSVYFRNVNLNTSDYKLLAGADNRPRYTGSRIYGSATPTPTNPNISDAIVMTNTNKGHSLSLTGTLSKEFKGGFFATAGYTYTDSRSVNDGGTIAQSMWRDRSVAGNPNTDEMSYSTYMVKNRFIASLAYRKEYINHLGTTVSMFYQLQDGLRYSYTYGNDLNNDGLSGNDLIYVPKDKSQIKLVAESAADTRTADQLWSQLDSYINQDPYLNKRRGQYAERNGLVGTMIGTLDIRIAQDLFANLGGKKNSLQFTFDIFNFGNMINKTWGVPKFANRANGLLNFKGLDANGQPTFSFPYLNAGSATPLVNTFSNSIDETARWRMQIGVKYKFN
;
A
#
# COMPACT_ATOMS: atom_id res chain seq x y z
N MET A 1 51.97 21.39 -14.49
CA MET A 1 51.15 20.28 -13.92
C MET A 1 50.09 20.75 -12.92
N LYS A 2 50.36 21.00 -11.62
CA LYS A 2 49.29 21.14 -10.59
C LYS A 2 48.12 22.10 -10.95
N LYS A 3 48.35 23.30 -11.49
CA LYS A 3 47.26 24.20 -11.94
C LYS A 3 46.44 23.64 -13.12
N LEU A 4 47.09 23.00 -14.09
CA LEU A 4 46.40 22.30 -15.19
C LEU A 4 45.59 21.10 -14.70
N LEU A 5 46.10 20.34 -13.72
CA LEU A 5 45.35 19.24 -13.11
C LEU A 5 44.10 19.76 -12.38
N PHE A 6 44.19 20.89 -11.69
CA PHE A 6 43.05 21.52 -11.02
C PHE A 6 42.02 22.07 -12.02
N LEU A 7 42.47 22.73 -13.09
CA LEU A 7 41.60 23.17 -14.20
C LEU A 7 40.95 21.99 -14.93
N PHE A 8 41.65 20.87 -15.10
CA PHE A 8 41.11 19.66 -15.71
C PHE A 8 40.09 18.98 -14.78
N LEU A 9 40.32 18.91 -13.46
CA LEU A 9 39.33 18.44 -12.50
C LEU A 9 38.10 19.35 -12.41
N SER A 10 38.26 20.67 -12.39
CA SER A 10 37.12 21.60 -12.46
C SER A 10 36.38 21.51 -13.80
N SER A 11 37.09 21.36 -14.93
CA SER A 11 36.47 21.17 -16.24
C SER A 11 35.72 19.84 -16.32
N CYS A 12 36.27 18.75 -15.78
CA CYS A 12 35.56 17.48 -15.63
C CYS A 12 34.34 17.60 -14.71
N MET A 13 34.40 18.33 -13.59
CA MET A 13 33.21 18.58 -12.76
C MET A 13 32.13 19.40 -13.49
N VAL A 14 32.52 20.38 -14.31
CA VAL A 14 31.61 21.23 -15.11
C VAL A 14 31.04 20.48 -16.34
N LEU A 15 31.79 19.53 -16.91
CA LEU A 15 31.31 18.69 -18.02
C LEU A 15 30.49 17.49 -17.52
N LEU A 16 30.78 16.95 -16.33
CA LEU A 16 29.92 15.97 -15.64
C LEU A 16 28.62 16.58 -15.12
N SER A 17 28.47 17.90 -15.09
CA SER A 17 27.16 18.54 -14.81
C SER A 17 26.22 18.56 -16.03
N GLY A 18 26.68 18.12 -17.21
CA GLY A 18 25.91 18.20 -18.46
C GLY A 18 24.83 17.14 -18.68
N SER A 19 24.68 16.12 -17.81
CA SER A 19 23.71 15.04 -18.04
C SER A 19 23.28 14.24 -16.80
N LEU A 20 22.04 13.74 -16.82
CA LEU A 20 21.47 12.67 -15.97
C LEU A 20 21.28 12.92 -14.46
N ALA A 21 20.36 13.82 -14.07
CA ALA A 21 20.00 14.00 -12.65
C ALA A 21 18.64 14.73 -12.43
N PHE A 22 17.45 14.09 -12.24
CA PHE A 22 16.20 14.86 -12.00
C PHE A 22 15.00 14.56 -10.97
N ALA A 23 14.66 13.54 -10.13
CA ALA A 23 13.36 13.55 -9.30
C ALA A 23 13.28 13.69 -7.71
N GLN A 24 12.33 14.50 -7.12
CA GLN A 24 11.90 14.66 -5.69
C GLN A 24 10.51 15.38 -5.55
N ASN A 25 9.85 15.34 -4.37
CA ASN A 25 8.65 16.11 -3.95
C ASN A 25 8.95 17.01 -2.71
N GLU A 26 7.98 17.86 -2.28
CA GLU A 26 8.12 18.82 -1.17
C GLU A 26 8.65 18.25 0.16
N THR A 27 9.69 18.89 0.71
CA THR A 27 10.30 18.58 2.03
C THR A 27 10.33 19.76 3.01
N THR A 28 9.98 20.95 2.55
CA THR A 28 10.17 22.23 3.25
C THR A 28 8.86 22.97 3.48
N ALA A 29 8.95 24.12 4.14
CA ALA A 29 7.93 25.16 4.12
C ALA A 29 8.47 26.42 3.43
N SER A 30 7.62 27.41 3.19
CA SER A 30 8.01 28.74 2.71
C SER A 30 7.24 29.83 3.46
N LEU A 31 7.83 31.02 3.56
CA LEU A 31 7.19 32.23 4.09
C LEU A 31 7.24 33.35 3.03
N ASN A 32 6.13 34.03 2.80
CA ASN A 32 6.01 35.17 1.90
C ASN A 32 5.26 36.33 2.57
N GLY A 33 5.28 37.50 1.94
CA GLY A 33 4.44 38.63 2.36
C GLY A 33 4.81 39.95 1.72
N THR A 34 4.22 41.03 2.23
CA THR A 34 4.54 42.43 1.93
C THR A 34 5.13 43.15 3.13
N VAL A 35 5.93 44.19 2.86
CA VAL A 35 6.25 45.25 3.81
C VAL A 35 5.76 46.58 3.24
N ALA A 36 5.02 47.34 4.03
CA ALA A 36 4.48 48.64 3.67
C ALA A 36 4.54 49.61 4.87
N ASP A 37 4.35 50.90 4.60
CA ASP A 37 4.02 51.93 5.59
C ASP A 37 2.62 52.52 5.31
N ALA A 38 2.37 53.76 5.72
CA ALA A 38 1.17 54.51 5.38
C ALA A 38 1.19 55.14 3.97
N LYS A 39 2.36 55.22 3.32
CA LYS A 39 2.59 55.87 2.02
C LYS A 39 2.56 54.84 0.87
N GLY A 40 2.98 53.60 1.12
CA GLY A 40 2.95 52.52 0.13
C GLY A 40 3.81 51.29 0.47
N PRO A 41 4.11 50.42 -0.51
CA PRO A 41 5.06 49.33 -0.34
C PRO A 41 6.50 49.84 -0.17
N ILE A 42 7.28 49.22 0.72
CA ILE A 42 8.67 49.63 1.00
C ILE A 42 9.65 48.69 0.26
N PRO A 43 10.39 49.18 -0.75
CA PRO A 43 11.42 48.40 -1.43
C PRO A 43 12.75 48.39 -0.67
N GLY A 44 13.50 47.28 -0.71
CA GLY A 44 14.80 47.16 -0.06
C GLY A 44 14.77 46.96 1.46
N ALA A 45 13.59 46.89 2.10
CA ALA A 45 13.46 46.50 3.51
C ALA A 45 14.05 45.10 3.73
N THR A 46 14.87 44.95 4.77
CA THR A 46 15.55 43.70 5.10
C THR A 46 14.64 42.83 5.96
N VAL A 47 14.38 41.59 5.52
CA VAL A 47 13.54 40.62 6.22
C VAL A 47 14.42 39.44 6.64
N ILE A 48 14.43 39.12 7.93
CA ILE A 48 15.21 38.03 8.51
C ILE A 48 14.29 37.13 9.34
N ALA A 49 14.21 35.84 9.00
CA ALA A 49 13.59 34.81 9.81
C ALA A 49 14.66 33.92 10.47
N ILE A 50 14.53 33.68 11.77
CA ILE A 50 15.43 32.80 12.56
C ILE A 50 14.59 31.66 13.14
N HIS A 51 14.92 30.42 12.79
CA HIS A 51 14.36 29.23 13.42
C HIS A 51 14.95 29.08 14.83
N GLU A 52 14.22 29.48 15.87
CA GLU A 52 14.75 29.61 17.24
C GLU A 52 15.43 28.32 17.74
N PRO A 53 14.88 27.10 17.53
CA PRO A 53 15.50 25.86 18.02
C PRO A 53 16.84 25.48 17.36
N SER A 54 17.24 26.08 16.24
CA SER A 54 18.54 25.79 15.57
C SER A 54 19.35 27.01 15.17
N GLY A 55 18.84 28.23 15.38
CA GLY A 55 19.47 29.46 14.87
C GLY A 55 19.63 29.48 13.34
N SER A 56 18.91 28.64 12.60
CA SER A 56 18.94 28.65 11.13
C SER A 56 18.33 29.96 10.64
N LYS A 57 19.17 30.81 10.05
CA LYS A 57 18.82 32.15 9.56
C LYS A 57 18.46 32.11 8.08
N TYR A 58 17.39 32.80 7.73
CA TYR A 58 16.89 32.99 6.38
C TYR A 58 16.71 34.49 6.15
N SER A 59 17.43 35.07 5.19
CA SER A 59 17.40 36.52 4.95
C SER A 59 17.09 36.86 3.49
N THR A 60 16.30 37.91 3.28
CA THR A 60 15.97 38.47 1.96
C THR A 60 15.73 39.98 2.07
N THR A 61 15.57 40.66 0.93
CA THR A 61 15.13 42.06 0.87
C THR A 61 13.85 42.18 0.05
N THR A 62 12.98 43.12 0.39
CA THR A 62 11.75 43.36 -0.39
C THR A 62 12.06 43.85 -1.80
N ARG A 63 11.20 43.47 -2.75
CA ARG A 63 11.23 43.91 -4.15
C ARG A 63 10.59 45.30 -4.31
N ALA A 64 10.58 45.81 -5.54
CA ALA A 64 10.00 47.12 -5.90
C ALA A 64 8.51 47.28 -5.50
N ASP A 65 7.79 46.16 -5.38
CA ASP A 65 6.38 46.08 -4.96
C ASP A 65 6.22 45.77 -3.45
N GLY A 66 7.29 45.93 -2.66
CA GLY A 66 7.30 45.64 -1.22
C GLY A 66 7.22 44.15 -0.87
N ARG A 67 7.14 43.25 -1.86
CA ARG A 67 6.98 41.82 -1.63
C ARG A 67 8.30 41.12 -1.31
N TYR A 68 8.24 40.13 -0.43
CA TYR A 68 9.35 39.26 -0.07
C TYR A 68 8.98 37.77 -0.14
N ASN A 69 9.99 36.92 -0.36
CA ASN A 69 9.87 35.47 -0.32
C ASN A 69 11.09 34.90 0.42
N LEU A 70 10.82 33.96 1.34
CA LEU A 70 11.79 33.12 2.04
C LEU A 70 11.43 31.65 1.74
N PRO A 71 11.97 31.08 0.64
CA PRO A 71 11.64 29.72 0.21
C PRO A 71 12.50 28.65 0.87
N SER A 72 11.99 27.42 0.83
CA SER A 72 12.68 26.20 1.24
C SER A 72 13.22 26.24 2.68
N MET A 73 12.43 26.84 3.56
CA MET A 73 12.64 26.95 5.01
C MET A 73 12.43 25.59 5.70
N ARG A 74 13.06 25.42 6.86
CA ARG A 74 12.88 24.25 7.71
C ARG A 74 11.45 24.20 8.26
N ILE A 75 10.83 23.01 8.21
CA ILE A 75 9.53 22.74 8.85
C ILE A 75 9.59 22.92 10.37
N GLY A 76 8.44 23.17 10.99
CA GLY A 76 8.36 23.39 12.44
C GLY A 76 8.55 24.86 12.81
N GLY A 77 9.19 25.10 13.93
CA GLY A 77 9.28 26.41 14.59
C GLY A 77 9.56 26.23 16.08
N PRO A 78 9.43 27.29 16.89
CA PRO A 78 9.05 28.65 16.49
C PRO A 78 10.10 29.37 15.63
N TYR A 79 9.64 30.42 14.96
CA TYR A 79 10.44 31.34 14.14
C TYR A 79 10.25 32.77 14.64
N MET A 80 11.35 33.50 14.86
CA MET A 80 11.33 34.96 15.00
C MET A 80 11.52 35.58 13.61
N VAL A 81 10.61 36.45 13.16
CA VAL A 81 10.67 37.12 11.85
C VAL A 81 10.74 38.63 12.07
N SER A 82 11.86 39.24 11.71
CA SER A 82 12.14 40.66 11.89
C SER A 82 12.25 41.39 10.55
N VAL A 83 11.75 42.62 10.51
CA VAL A 83 11.81 43.54 9.36
C VAL A 83 12.44 44.86 9.79
N SER A 84 13.44 45.32 9.03
CA SER A 84 14.11 46.60 9.27
C SER A 84 14.36 47.38 7.97
N PHE A 85 14.28 48.71 8.06
CA PHE A 85 14.57 49.66 6.98
C PHE A 85 15.08 50.98 7.57
N VAL A 86 15.86 51.75 6.82
CA VAL A 86 16.50 52.98 7.33
C VAL A 86 15.44 54.05 7.59
N GLY A 87 15.43 54.62 8.81
CA GLY A 87 14.43 55.60 9.26
C GLY A 87 13.15 55.01 9.85
N PHE A 88 13.04 53.67 9.92
CA PHE A 88 11.85 52.96 10.41
C PHE A 88 12.19 52.08 11.62
N LYS A 89 11.22 51.92 12.53
CA LYS A 89 11.36 51.00 13.68
C LYS A 89 11.42 49.56 13.18
N THR A 90 12.34 48.78 13.74
CA THR A 90 12.42 47.34 13.47
C THR A 90 11.21 46.65 14.10
N GLN A 91 10.34 46.07 13.26
CA GLN A 91 9.22 45.26 13.71
C GLN A 91 9.64 43.79 13.76
N SER A 92 9.13 43.02 14.71
CA SER A 92 9.29 41.57 14.75
C SER A 92 7.99 40.87 15.10
N GLU A 93 7.77 39.68 14.54
CA GLU A 93 6.60 38.82 14.76
C GLU A 93 7.05 37.37 14.96
N ARG A 94 6.35 36.62 15.82
CA ARG A 94 6.71 35.22 16.14
C ARG A 94 5.77 34.23 15.44
N VAL A 95 6.33 33.45 14.53
CA VAL A 95 5.61 32.41 13.78
C VAL A 95 5.83 31.06 14.47
N GLU A 96 4.85 30.61 15.27
CA GLU A 96 4.97 29.39 16.09
C GLU A 96 5.22 28.10 15.28
N LYS A 97 4.64 27.96 14.08
CA LYS A 97 4.93 26.83 13.19
C LYS A 97 4.74 27.13 11.70
N LEU A 98 5.69 26.66 10.89
CA LEU A 98 5.55 26.42 9.45
C LEU A 98 5.31 24.92 9.18
N ALA A 99 4.36 24.59 8.31
CA ALA A 99 3.92 23.22 8.00
C ALA A 99 4.48 22.72 6.65
N LEU A 100 4.55 21.39 6.48
CA LEU A 100 5.11 20.74 5.29
C LEU A 100 4.32 21.12 4.02
N GLY A 101 5.04 21.59 3.00
CA GLY A 101 4.47 21.98 1.70
C GLY A 101 3.58 23.23 1.75
N GLN A 102 3.57 23.97 2.87
CA GLN A 102 2.78 25.20 3.01
C GLN A 102 3.63 26.44 2.71
N ASN A 103 3.03 27.40 2.01
CA ASN A 103 3.61 28.71 1.67
C ASN A 103 2.85 29.78 2.46
N SER A 104 3.24 29.98 3.73
CA SER A 104 2.53 30.86 4.66
C SER A 104 2.74 32.34 4.31
N THR A 105 1.74 33.17 4.58
CA THR A 105 1.80 34.62 4.37
C THR A 105 1.85 35.37 5.71
N LEU A 106 2.73 36.36 5.81
CA LEU A 106 2.88 37.29 6.93
C LEU A 106 3.19 38.69 6.38
N ASN A 107 2.34 39.67 6.63
CA ASN A 107 2.50 41.03 6.11
C ASN A 107 2.87 42.00 7.24
N PHE A 108 3.81 42.90 6.97
CA PHE A 108 4.30 43.91 7.92
C PHE A 108 3.83 45.32 7.52
N LYS A 109 3.41 46.10 8.51
CA LYS A 109 3.16 47.54 8.41
C LYS A 109 4.07 48.25 9.40
N ILE A 110 5.19 48.80 8.90
CA ILE A 110 6.21 49.44 9.72
C ILE A 110 6.05 50.96 9.71
N ASN A 111 6.37 51.60 10.84
CA ASN A 111 6.24 53.04 11.04
C ASN A 111 7.62 53.71 11.09
N GLU A 112 7.68 54.97 10.64
CA GLU A 112 8.85 55.84 10.77
C GLU A 112 9.23 56.02 12.25
N ASP A 113 10.52 56.26 12.54
CA ASP A 113 11.01 56.28 13.93
C ASP A 113 10.43 57.47 14.74
N SER A 114 10.11 58.57 14.04
CA SER A 114 9.65 59.84 14.61
C SER A 114 8.12 59.93 14.84
N ASN A 115 7.74 59.76 16.10
CA ASN A 115 6.48 60.20 16.75
C ASN A 115 5.16 59.44 16.51
N THR A 116 4.29 59.62 17.52
CA THR A 116 2.94 59.05 17.75
C THR A 116 2.79 57.53 17.90
N LEU A 117 2.08 57.16 18.98
CA LEU A 117 1.67 55.79 19.32
C LEU A 117 0.42 55.38 18.52
N THR A 118 0.60 55.05 17.24
CA THR A 118 -0.46 54.42 16.43
C THR A 118 -0.44 52.90 16.65
N GLU A 119 -1.60 52.30 16.94
CA GLU A 119 -1.70 50.86 17.23
C GLU A 119 -1.28 50.00 16.02
N VAL A 120 -0.42 49.01 16.26
CA VAL A 120 0.20 48.20 15.21
C VAL A 120 -0.74 47.09 14.75
N SER A 121 -1.46 47.33 13.66
CA SER A 121 -2.34 46.35 13.03
C SER A 121 -1.55 45.26 12.28
N ILE A 122 -1.19 44.18 12.98
CA ILE A 122 -0.66 42.96 12.36
C ILE A 122 -1.81 42.16 11.75
N THR A 123 -1.79 41.97 10.43
CA THR A 123 -2.71 41.02 9.76
C THR A 123 -2.13 39.61 9.92
N GLY A 124 -2.50 38.96 11.03
CA GLY A 124 -1.77 37.84 11.62
C GLY A 124 -1.60 36.57 10.76
N VAL A 125 -0.63 35.75 11.19
CA VAL A 125 -0.15 34.54 10.51
C VAL A 125 -1.28 33.62 10.04
N GLN A 126 -1.30 33.32 8.73
CA GLN A 126 -2.20 32.35 8.12
C GLN A 126 -1.87 30.90 8.56
N GLY A 127 -2.70 30.36 9.45
CA GLY A 127 -2.54 29.01 10.04
C GLY A 127 -3.00 27.85 9.14
N LYS A 128 -2.67 26.61 9.53
CA LYS A 128 -2.79 25.36 8.74
C LYS A 128 -3.95 25.25 7.73
N VAL A 129 -5.17 25.69 8.08
CA VAL A 129 -6.37 25.59 7.25
C VAL A 129 -6.54 26.79 6.29
N PHE A 130 -6.31 27.99 6.79
CA PHE A 130 -6.43 29.26 6.05
C PHE A 130 -5.06 29.66 5.55
N ASN A 131 -4.71 29.24 4.33
CA ASN A 131 -3.39 29.34 3.77
C ASN A 131 -3.49 29.55 2.25
N SER A 132 -2.92 30.65 1.74
CA SER A 132 -2.98 31.04 0.32
C SER A 132 -2.44 30.00 -0.67
N GLY A 133 -1.61 29.05 -0.23
CA GLY A 133 -1.14 27.91 -1.04
C GLY A 133 -2.08 26.71 -1.07
N ARG A 134 -3.11 26.64 -0.20
CA ARG A 134 -4.01 25.48 -0.12
C ARG A 134 -5.10 25.56 -1.18
N THR A 135 -4.94 24.79 -2.25
CA THR A 135 -5.88 24.76 -3.40
C THR A 135 -6.87 23.58 -3.35
N GLY A 136 -6.59 22.50 -2.61
CA GLY A 136 -7.52 21.37 -2.54
C GLY A 136 -7.29 20.40 -1.39
N ALA A 137 -8.03 19.28 -1.44
CA ALA A 137 -8.12 18.25 -0.41
C ALA A 137 -6.73 17.78 0.07
N SER A 138 -6.39 18.19 1.30
CA SER A 138 -5.11 17.93 1.96
C SER A 138 -5.22 17.91 3.49
N GLN A 139 -4.35 17.14 4.15
CA GLN A 139 -4.31 16.94 5.59
C GLN A 139 -2.86 16.77 6.10
N ASN A 140 -2.30 17.81 6.73
CA ASN A 140 -1.07 17.74 7.51
C ASN A 140 -1.33 17.13 8.91
N ILE A 141 -0.49 16.19 9.35
CA ILE A 141 -0.57 15.46 10.62
C ILE A 141 0.72 15.73 11.39
N SER A 142 0.63 16.57 12.43
CA SER A 142 1.78 17.07 13.17
C SER A 142 2.39 16.02 14.10
N ARG A 143 3.67 16.19 14.47
CA ARG A 143 4.34 15.46 15.55
C ARG A 143 3.49 15.31 16.83
N THR A 144 2.74 16.32 17.24
CA THR A 144 1.84 16.24 18.40
C THR A 144 0.72 15.22 18.21
N ALA A 145 0.10 15.18 17.02
CA ALA A 145 -0.90 14.15 16.69
C ALA A 145 -0.26 12.75 16.58
N ILE A 146 0.94 12.66 16.00
CA ILE A 146 1.72 11.40 15.90
C ILE A 146 2.06 10.84 17.29
N GLN A 147 2.35 11.68 18.27
CA GLN A 147 2.69 11.25 19.65
C GLN A 147 1.46 10.95 20.54
N ASN A 148 0.31 11.56 20.22
CA ASN A 148 -0.92 11.47 21.01
C ASN A 148 -1.95 10.46 20.45
N LEU A 149 -1.80 9.97 19.21
CA LEU A 149 -2.70 8.94 18.68
C LEU A 149 -2.37 7.53 19.22
N PRO A 150 -3.37 6.66 19.43
CA PRO A 150 -3.15 5.24 19.70
C PRO A 150 -2.63 4.52 18.44
N THR A 151 -1.52 3.78 18.56
CA THR A 151 -0.88 3.08 17.42
C THR A 151 -0.61 1.60 17.72
N LEU A 152 -1.36 0.68 17.11
CA LEU A 152 -1.26 -0.77 17.36
C LEU A 152 -0.05 -1.40 16.63
N ASN A 153 0.33 -0.82 15.49
CA ASN A 153 1.34 -1.33 14.58
C ASN A 153 2.50 -0.34 14.38
N ARG A 154 2.51 0.79 15.11
CA ARG A 154 3.46 1.92 14.99
C ARG A 154 3.73 2.33 13.55
N SER A 155 2.65 2.33 12.76
CA SER A 155 2.66 2.44 11.30
C SER A 155 2.22 3.84 10.85
N PHE A 156 2.74 4.35 9.72
CA PHE A 156 2.20 5.60 9.17
C PHE A 156 0.70 5.47 8.79
N THR A 157 0.22 4.25 8.53
CA THR A 157 -1.20 3.92 8.33
C THR A 157 -2.05 4.27 9.54
N ASP A 158 -1.49 4.16 10.76
CA ASP A 158 -2.18 4.51 12.02
C ASP A 158 -2.42 6.03 12.14
N PHE A 159 -1.73 6.86 11.34
CA PHE A 159 -1.88 8.32 11.31
C PHE A 159 -2.72 8.83 10.13
N VAL A 160 -2.48 8.31 8.91
CA VAL A 160 -3.23 8.78 7.73
C VAL A 160 -4.72 8.43 7.79
N LYS A 161 -5.14 7.58 8.75
CA LYS A 161 -6.55 7.36 9.14
C LYS A 161 -7.30 8.62 9.63
N LEU A 162 -6.58 9.70 9.95
CA LEU A 162 -7.14 11.05 10.19
C LEU A 162 -7.64 11.75 8.91
N THR A 163 -7.43 11.19 7.72
CA THR A 163 -7.90 11.76 6.46
C THR A 163 -9.37 11.35 6.23
N PRO A 164 -10.32 12.28 6.03
CA PRO A 164 -11.75 11.92 5.91
C PRO A 164 -12.06 10.98 4.73
N GLN A 165 -11.29 11.03 3.65
CA GLN A 165 -11.46 10.19 2.46
C GLN A 165 -10.68 8.86 2.53
N PHE A 166 -10.17 8.46 3.70
CA PHE A 166 -9.35 7.26 3.89
C PHE A 166 -10.16 5.95 3.86
N SER A 167 -9.60 4.95 3.21
CA SER A 167 -10.01 3.54 3.31
C SER A 167 -8.78 2.63 3.41
N VAL A 168 -9.00 1.39 3.87
CA VAL A 168 -7.99 0.32 3.84
C VAL A 168 -8.63 -0.89 3.19
N GLN A 169 -7.93 -1.44 2.18
CA GLN A 169 -8.25 -2.72 1.57
C GLN A 169 -6.93 -3.45 1.32
N PHE A 170 -6.92 -4.78 1.48
CA PHE A 170 -5.69 -5.60 1.39
C PHE A 170 -4.53 -5.09 2.29
N GLY A 171 -4.86 -4.52 3.45
CA GLY A 171 -3.88 -3.98 4.41
C GLY A 171 -3.17 -2.68 4.00
N SER A 172 -3.43 -2.14 2.80
CA SER A 172 -2.76 -0.95 2.27
C SER A 172 -3.65 0.31 2.33
N PRO A 173 -3.09 1.50 2.61
CA PRO A 173 -3.84 2.76 2.65
C PRO A 173 -4.37 3.12 1.25
N SER A 174 -5.62 3.58 1.20
CA SER A 174 -6.36 3.97 0.00
C SER A 174 -7.13 5.28 0.25
N PHE A 175 -7.42 6.04 -0.80
CA PHE A 175 -8.04 7.36 -0.67
C PHE A 175 -9.09 7.62 -1.75
N ALA A 176 -10.19 8.27 -1.38
CA ALA A 176 -11.31 8.60 -2.25
C ALA A 176 -11.79 7.40 -3.11
N GLY A 177 -11.86 6.21 -2.50
CA GLY A 177 -12.29 4.99 -3.17
C GLY A 177 -11.40 4.48 -4.30
N ARG A 178 -10.15 4.95 -4.41
CA ARG A 178 -9.17 4.51 -5.44
C ARG A 178 -8.13 3.56 -4.88
N SER A 179 -7.57 2.71 -5.75
CA SER A 179 -6.56 1.70 -5.39
C SER A 179 -5.32 2.27 -4.73
N ASN A 180 -4.81 1.55 -3.72
CA ASN A 180 -3.53 1.81 -3.05
C ASN A 180 -2.33 1.89 -4.00
N VAL A 181 -2.38 1.19 -5.15
CA VAL A 181 -1.32 1.21 -6.19
C VAL A 181 -1.21 2.59 -6.85
N GLY A 182 -2.28 3.40 -6.81
CA GLY A 182 -2.27 4.78 -7.31
C GLY A 182 -1.63 5.80 -6.37
N ASN A 183 -1.12 5.42 -5.19
CA ASN A 183 -0.57 6.36 -4.20
C ASN A 183 0.94 6.56 -4.34
N ASN A 184 1.41 7.80 -4.18
CA ASN A 184 2.83 8.13 -4.00
C ASN A 184 3.14 8.21 -2.50
N PHE A 185 4.24 7.60 -2.03
CA PHE A 185 4.73 7.76 -0.66
C PHE A 185 6.21 8.15 -0.65
N THR A 186 6.51 9.32 -0.05
CA THR A 186 7.88 9.82 0.12
C THR A 186 8.22 10.09 1.59
N ILE A 187 9.51 9.92 1.93
CA ILE A 187 10.08 10.36 3.22
C ILE A 187 11.30 11.22 2.93
N ASP A 188 11.30 12.45 3.45
CA ASP A 188 12.26 13.51 3.11
C ASP A 188 12.49 13.64 1.58
N GLY A 189 11.43 13.38 0.81
CA GLY A 189 11.35 13.47 -0.65
C GLY A 189 11.88 12.26 -1.44
N ALA A 190 12.54 11.29 -0.80
CA ALA A 190 12.92 10.02 -1.45
C ALA A 190 11.72 9.05 -1.52
N LEU A 191 11.71 8.11 -2.47
CA LEU A 191 10.59 7.17 -2.64
C LEU A 191 10.63 5.97 -1.67
N PHE A 192 9.47 5.74 -1.05
CA PHE A 192 9.20 4.65 -0.10
C PHE A 192 7.99 3.77 -0.49
N ASN A 193 7.46 3.96 -1.71
CA ASN A 193 6.63 2.96 -2.38
C ASN A 193 7.41 1.65 -2.58
N ASN A 194 6.73 0.49 -2.56
CA ASN A 194 7.28 -0.70 -3.22
C ASN A 194 7.19 -0.46 -4.74
N ALA A 195 8.28 0.01 -5.35
CA ALA A 195 8.31 0.48 -6.74
C ALA A 195 7.99 -0.60 -7.79
N PHE A 196 8.04 -1.87 -7.42
CA PHE A 196 7.60 -2.97 -8.27
C PHE A 196 6.07 -3.11 -8.24
N GLY A 197 5.43 -2.98 -7.08
CA GLY A 197 3.97 -2.94 -6.93
C GLY A 197 3.35 -4.21 -6.33
N LEU A 198 4.12 -5.08 -5.67
CA LEU A 198 3.58 -6.25 -4.95
C LEU A 198 2.73 -5.88 -3.73
N GLN A 199 2.96 -4.69 -3.16
CA GLN A 199 2.30 -4.12 -1.98
C GLN A 199 2.29 -2.59 -2.09
N GLY A 200 1.53 -1.89 -1.23
CA GLY A 200 1.53 -0.43 -1.20
C GLY A 200 2.88 0.19 -0.80
N THR A 201 3.58 -0.41 0.16
CA THR A 201 4.84 0.12 0.71
C THR A 201 5.88 -0.96 1.02
N ILE A 202 7.11 -0.52 1.28
CA ILE A 202 8.24 -1.37 1.66
C ILE A 202 7.98 -2.00 3.04
N GLY A 203 8.31 -3.28 3.20
CA GLY A 203 8.17 -4.04 4.46
C GLY A 203 6.82 -4.72 4.71
N SER A 204 5.78 -4.40 3.92
CA SER A 204 4.41 -4.86 4.18
C SER A 204 4.24 -6.39 4.21
N GLN A 205 5.04 -7.16 3.45
CA GLN A 205 4.96 -8.63 3.44
C GLN A 205 5.37 -9.23 4.80
N THR A 206 6.37 -8.65 5.45
CA THR A 206 6.77 -8.99 6.83
C THR A 206 5.89 -8.33 7.90
N GLY A 207 4.94 -7.46 7.52
CA GLY A 207 4.08 -6.72 8.44
C GLY A 207 4.76 -5.53 9.13
N SER A 208 5.89 -5.04 8.61
CA SER A 208 6.66 -3.94 9.22
C SER A 208 6.87 -2.78 8.23
N GLN A 209 7.57 -1.72 8.68
CA GLN A 209 7.80 -0.49 7.91
C GLN A 209 9.21 0.07 8.12
N PRO A 210 9.81 0.75 7.11
CA PRO A 210 11.23 1.10 7.07
C PRO A 210 11.69 2.28 7.95
N ILE A 211 10.81 2.82 8.80
CA ILE A 211 11.12 3.98 9.65
C ILE A 211 10.52 3.85 11.07
N ASN A 212 11.19 4.44 12.05
CA ASN A 212 10.64 4.61 13.39
C ASN A 212 9.60 5.75 13.38
N MET A 213 8.40 5.46 13.87
CA MET A 213 7.32 6.41 14.12
C MET A 213 7.77 7.71 14.84
N ASP A 214 8.67 7.60 15.82
CA ASP A 214 9.19 8.74 16.60
C ASP A 214 10.25 9.59 15.86
N ALA A 215 10.61 9.20 14.62
CA ALA A 215 11.47 9.98 13.73
C ALA A 215 10.70 11.03 12.91
N PHE A 216 9.37 10.92 12.76
CA PHE A 216 8.56 11.88 12.00
C PHE A 216 8.40 13.22 12.73
N GLU A 217 8.45 14.32 11.98
CA GLU A 217 8.06 15.67 12.45
C GLU A 217 6.70 16.09 11.85
N GLU A 218 6.41 15.68 10.61
CA GLU A 218 5.08 15.83 10.01
C GLU A 218 4.84 14.79 8.91
N ILE A 219 3.57 14.46 8.67
CA ILE A 219 3.09 13.68 7.52
C ILE A 219 2.00 14.51 6.83
N SER A 220 2.04 14.66 5.50
CA SER A 220 1.05 15.38 4.71
C SER A 220 0.42 14.46 3.67
N VAL A 221 -0.90 14.30 3.73
CA VAL A 221 -1.69 13.55 2.74
C VAL A 221 -2.36 14.54 1.79
N ASN A 222 -2.08 14.43 0.49
CA ASN A 222 -2.55 15.37 -0.53
C ASN A 222 -3.31 14.61 -1.63
N ILE A 223 -4.61 14.87 -1.76
CA ILE A 223 -5.47 14.20 -2.74
C ILE A 223 -5.68 15.10 -3.96
N ALA A 224 -5.88 16.42 -3.77
CA ALA A 224 -6.02 17.38 -4.86
C ALA A 224 -5.05 18.58 -4.77
N PRO A 225 -3.71 18.35 -4.82
CA PRO A 225 -2.74 19.44 -4.93
C PRO A 225 -2.55 19.85 -6.41
N TYR A 226 -2.90 21.09 -6.77
CA TYR A 226 -2.64 21.56 -8.15
C TYR A 226 -1.19 22.01 -8.38
N ASP A 227 -0.38 22.04 -7.33
CA ASP A 227 1.08 22.25 -7.41
C ASP A 227 1.73 21.19 -8.32
N ILE A 228 2.32 21.65 -9.42
CA ILE A 228 2.84 20.83 -10.51
C ILE A 228 4.03 19.94 -10.09
N ARG A 229 4.71 20.33 -9.01
CA ARG A 229 5.84 19.60 -8.40
C ARG A 229 5.39 18.23 -7.85
N GLN A 230 4.16 18.15 -7.34
CA GLN A 230 3.61 16.90 -6.80
C GLN A 230 3.15 15.98 -7.94
N SER A 231 3.72 14.78 -8.01
CA SER A 231 3.57 13.88 -9.16
C SER A 231 3.67 12.39 -8.80
N GLY A 232 3.39 11.51 -9.76
CA GLY A 232 3.50 10.06 -9.61
C GLY A 232 2.34 9.37 -8.90
N PHE A 233 1.15 9.99 -8.84
CA PHE A 233 -0.04 9.43 -8.19
C PHE A 233 -1.33 9.67 -9.00
N THR A 234 -2.30 8.76 -8.83
CA THR A 234 -3.71 8.94 -9.20
C THR A 234 -4.68 8.75 -8.02
N GLY A 235 -4.20 8.19 -6.90
CA GLY A 235 -4.82 8.24 -5.58
C GLY A 235 -4.43 9.54 -4.87
N ALA A 236 -3.53 9.45 -3.89
CA ALA A 236 -2.97 10.56 -3.12
C ALA A 236 -1.43 10.58 -3.12
N ALA A 237 -0.83 11.75 -2.87
CA ALA A 237 0.57 11.91 -2.50
C ALA A 237 0.71 12.04 -0.98
N ILE A 238 1.41 11.08 -0.36
CA ILE A 238 1.74 11.05 1.06
C ILE A 238 3.21 11.48 1.18
N ASN A 239 3.46 12.67 1.71
CA ASN A 239 4.81 13.20 1.91
C ASN A 239 5.08 13.28 3.41
N ALA A 240 6.11 12.59 3.88
CA ALA A 240 6.53 12.61 5.27
C ALA A 240 7.95 13.17 5.41
N VAL A 241 8.26 13.71 6.58
CA VAL A 241 9.54 14.39 6.85
C VAL A 241 10.04 14.06 8.24
N THR A 242 11.35 13.84 8.34
CA THR A 242 11.98 13.49 9.62
C THR A 242 12.37 14.71 10.44
N ARG A 243 12.42 14.50 11.75
CA ARG A 243 13.00 15.43 12.72
C ARG A 243 14.46 15.76 12.34
N SER A 244 14.85 16.98 12.66
CA SER A 244 16.19 17.53 12.43
C SER A 244 16.80 17.98 13.75
N GLY A 245 18.14 17.94 13.86
CA GLY A 245 18.84 18.36 15.07
C GLY A 245 18.64 19.84 15.43
N THR A 246 19.01 20.20 16.65
CA THR A 246 18.78 21.52 17.26
C THR A 246 20.06 22.07 17.89
N ASN A 247 20.07 23.33 18.34
CA ASN A 247 21.18 23.89 19.14
C ASN A 247 21.33 23.23 20.52
N GLU A 248 20.33 22.45 20.92
CA GLU A 248 20.30 21.63 22.12
C GLU A 248 20.25 20.15 21.74
N PHE A 249 20.87 19.30 22.57
CA PHE A 249 20.70 17.86 22.50
C PHE A 249 19.32 17.47 23.02
N GLN A 250 18.52 16.76 22.24
CA GLN A 250 17.22 16.24 22.65
C GLN A 250 17.09 14.78 22.23
N GLY A 251 16.40 13.98 23.03
CA GLY A 251 16.25 12.56 22.73
C GLY A 251 15.14 11.84 23.47
N THR A 252 14.95 10.60 23.08
CA THR A 252 14.02 9.67 23.73
C THR A 252 14.62 8.27 23.74
N LEU A 253 14.32 7.52 24.80
CA LEU A 253 14.44 6.06 24.84
C LEU A 253 13.04 5.51 25.11
N ASN A 254 12.61 4.51 24.36
CA ASN A 254 11.29 3.91 24.54
C ASN A 254 11.27 2.40 24.37
N SER A 255 10.30 1.79 25.03
CA SER A 255 9.98 0.36 24.95
C SER A 255 8.48 0.17 24.91
N TYR A 256 7.99 -0.85 24.22
CA TYR A 256 6.60 -1.27 24.23
C TYR A 256 6.45 -2.79 24.26
N TYR A 257 5.34 -3.24 24.86
CA TYR A 257 5.04 -4.65 25.09
C TYR A 257 3.58 -4.97 24.77
N ARG A 258 3.37 -6.14 24.16
CA ARG A 258 2.05 -6.78 24.01
C ARG A 258 2.20 -8.31 23.99
N ASN A 259 1.27 -9.02 24.61
CA ASN A 259 1.16 -10.48 24.56
C ASN A 259 -0.32 -10.91 24.61
N GLN A 260 -0.60 -12.21 24.71
CA GLN A 260 -1.97 -12.73 24.72
C GLN A 260 -2.83 -12.20 25.88
N ASP A 261 -2.23 -11.94 27.05
CA ASP A 261 -2.95 -11.45 28.26
C ASP A 261 -3.49 -10.02 28.08
N LEU A 262 -3.02 -9.30 27.06
CA LEU A 262 -3.44 -7.95 26.69
C LEU A 262 -4.47 -7.99 25.52
N VAL A 263 -5.15 -9.12 25.31
CA VAL A 263 -6.19 -9.34 24.30
C VAL A 263 -7.38 -10.07 24.94
N SER A 264 -8.61 -9.78 24.54
CA SER A 264 -9.78 -10.52 25.04
C SER A 264 -9.71 -12.01 24.69
N GLU A 265 -9.77 -12.90 25.69
CA GLU A 265 -10.01 -14.33 25.49
C GLU A 265 -11.38 -14.62 24.84
N GLN A 266 -12.38 -13.79 25.14
CA GLN A 266 -13.76 -13.98 24.74
C GLN A 266 -14.07 -13.19 23.47
N ASN A 267 -14.73 -13.84 22.52
CA ASN A 267 -15.32 -13.20 21.35
C ASN A 267 -16.73 -12.67 21.65
N TYR A 268 -17.41 -12.09 20.64
CA TYR A 268 -18.75 -11.53 20.77
C TYR A 268 -19.82 -12.55 21.23
N ALA A 269 -19.61 -13.85 20.96
CA ALA A 269 -20.52 -14.94 21.29
C ALA A 269 -20.26 -15.52 22.70
N GLY A 270 -19.36 -14.92 23.49
CA GLY A 270 -18.95 -15.41 24.81
C GLY A 270 -18.05 -16.64 24.77
N LEU A 271 -17.78 -17.21 23.59
CA LEU A 271 -16.88 -18.33 23.42
C LEU A 271 -15.45 -17.89 23.77
N LYS A 272 -14.79 -18.64 24.67
CA LYS A 272 -13.34 -18.58 24.83
C LYS A 272 -12.70 -19.13 23.55
N THR A 273 -12.35 -18.24 22.64
CA THR A 273 -11.64 -18.59 21.40
C THR A 273 -10.16 -18.31 21.65
N PRO A 274 -9.29 -19.35 21.75
CA PRO A 274 -7.91 -19.19 22.20
C PRO A 274 -7.19 -18.03 21.52
N VAL A 275 -6.59 -17.15 22.32
CA VAL A 275 -5.59 -16.22 21.82
C VAL A 275 -4.27 -16.98 21.83
N ASN A 276 -3.65 -17.14 20.66
CA ASN A 276 -2.36 -17.80 20.55
C ASN A 276 -1.31 -17.09 21.43
N ASN A 277 -0.51 -17.86 22.18
CA ASN A 277 0.49 -17.33 23.12
C ASN A 277 1.64 -16.60 22.40
N PHE A 278 1.44 -15.33 22.04
CA PHE A 278 2.41 -14.49 21.35
C PHE A 278 3.12 -13.52 22.31
N SER A 279 4.32 -13.09 21.96
CA SER A 279 5.02 -11.98 22.64
C SER A 279 5.57 -11.00 21.62
N LEU A 280 5.20 -9.72 21.76
CA LEU A 280 5.69 -8.58 20.99
C LEU A 280 6.47 -7.65 21.94
N LYS A 281 7.74 -7.41 21.61
CA LYS A 281 8.65 -6.51 22.32
C LYS A 281 9.27 -5.56 21.32
N GLY A 282 9.20 -4.26 21.59
CA GLY A 282 9.85 -3.25 20.78
C GLY A 282 10.66 -2.27 21.61
N TYR A 283 11.77 -1.81 21.05
CA TYR A 283 12.73 -0.89 21.67
C TYR A 283 13.14 0.17 20.66
N GLY A 284 13.04 1.45 21.01
CA GLY A 284 13.34 2.55 20.10
C GLY A 284 14.08 3.70 20.75
N PHE A 285 14.81 4.46 19.95
CA PHE A 285 15.48 5.68 20.39
C PHE A 285 15.37 6.81 19.36
N THR A 286 15.53 8.03 19.85
CA THR A 286 15.82 9.23 19.04
C THR A 286 16.90 10.04 19.73
N LEU A 287 17.86 10.58 19.00
CA LEU A 287 18.84 11.55 19.51
C LEU A 287 19.14 12.57 18.43
N GLY A 288 19.08 13.86 18.73
CA GLY A 288 19.54 14.91 17.81
C GLY A 288 20.06 16.13 18.54
N GLY A 289 20.92 16.89 17.89
CA GLY A 289 21.61 18.02 18.49
C GLY A 289 22.58 18.69 17.51
N PRO A 290 23.45 19.58 18.01
CA PRO A 290 24.45 20.25 17.19
C PRO A 290 25.73 19.42 17.12
N ILE A 291 26.35 19.39 15.94
CA ILE A 291 27.79 19.16 15.80
C ILE A 291 28.50 20.52 15.88
N ILE A 292 27.93 21.55 15.24
CA ILE A 292 28.37 22.95 15.32
C ILE A 292 27.11 23.82 15.48
N LYS A 293 26.96 24.51 16.63
CA LYS A 293 25.79 25.37 16.88
C LYS A 293 25.58 26.39 15.75
N ASN A 294 24.32 26.68 15.44
CA ASN A 294 23.85 27.50 14.32
C ASN A 294 24.25 27.03 12.90
N LYS A 295 25.08 25.98 12.74
CA LYS A 295 25.59 25.53 11.43
C LYS A 295 25.28 24.07 11.11
N LEU A 296 25.81 23.12 11.86
CA LEU A 296 25.77 21.69 11.53
C LEU A 296 25.06 20.90 12.63
N PHE A 297 24.04 20.15 12.24
CA PHE A 297 23.15 19.41 13.13
C PHE A 297 23.06 17.94 12.73
N PHE A 298 22.76 17.08 13.69
CA PHE A 298 22.46 15.68 13.45
C PHE A 298 21.13 15.27 14.07
N PHE A 299 20.48 14.26 13.48
CA PHE A 299 19.40 13.50 14.08
C PHE A 299 19.56 12.02 13.76
N LEU A 300 19.38 11.16 14.76
CA LEU A 300 19.42 9.70 14.68
C LEU A 300 18.13 9.15 15.27
N SER A 301 17.58 8.11 14.67
CA SER A 301 16.53 7.31 15.30
C SER A 301 16.61 5.86 14.86
N GLY A 302 16.55 4.94 15.84
CA GLY A 302 16.47 3.51 15.60
C GLY A 302 15.24 2.89 16.27
N GLU A 303 14.80 1.73 15.77
CA GLU A 303 13.82 0.87 16.42
C GLU A 303 14.10 -0.60 16.08
N LEU A 304 13.94 -1.46 17.10
CA LEU A 304 14.03 -2.90 17.02
C LEU A 304 12.69 -3.49 17.46
N GLU A 305 12.07 -4.31 16.63
CA GLU A 305 10.83 -5.02 16.95
C GLU A 305 11.08 -6.54 16.90
N ARG A 306 10.54 -7.25 17.89
CA ARG A 306 10.63 -8.72 18.03
C ARG A 306 9.25 -9.25 18.39
N ARG A 307 8.64 -9.99 17.46
CA ARG A 307 7.43 -10.78 17.71
C ARG A 307 7.78 -12.26 17.64
N SER A 308 7.21 -13.04 18.56
CA SER A 308 7.17 -14.49 18.49
C SER A 308 5.73 -14.93 18.64
N ASP A 309 5.25 -15.73 17.69
CA ASP A 309 3.94 -16.38 17.69
C ASP A 309 4.15 -17.90 17.74
N PRO A 310 3.22 -18.71 18.26
CA PRO A 310 3.30 -20.16 18.09
C PRO A 310 3.03 -20.50 16.62
N GLY A 311 3.78 -21.45 16.06
CA GLY A 311 3.58 -21.89 14.68
C GLY A 311 2.25 -22.60 14.44
N THR A 312 1.72 -23.24 15.47
CA THR A 312 0.43 -23.92 15.44
C THR A 312 -0.13 -24.05 16.85
N SER A 313 -1.46 -24.11 16.98
CA SER A 313 -2.14 -24.60 18.18
C SER A 313 -2.40 -26.11 18.13
N PHE A 314 -2.26 -26.73 16.96
CA PHE A 314 -2.42 -28.17 16.76
C PHE A 314 -1.20 -28.95 17.25
N VAL A 315 -1.46 -30.07 17.91
CA VAL A 315 -0.47 -31.09 18.31
C VAL A 315 -0.78 -32.43 17.66
N ALA A 316 0.22 -33.30 17.51
CA ALA A 316 0.04 -34.64 16.97
C ALA A 316 -0.77 -35.53 17.93
N SER A 317 -1.62 -36.41 17.38
CA SER A 317 -2.24 -37.46 18.19
C SER A 317 -1.16 -38.41 18.70
N ARG A 318 -1.25 -38.76 19.98
CA ARG A 318 -0.35 -39.70 20.68
C ARG A 318 -1.19 -40.46 21.70
N ASN A 319 -0.94 -41.77 21.86
CA ASN A 319 -1.73 -42.63 22.76
C ASN A 319 -3.27 -42.53 22.57
N GLY A 320 -3.74 -42.25 21.34
CA GLY A 320 -5.16 -42.10 21.04
C GLY A 320 -5.79 -40.77 21.47
N SER A 321 -4.99 -39.72 21.74
CA SER A 321 -5.52 -38.40 22.08
C SER A 321 -6.39 -37.81 20.96
N THR A 322 -7.48 -37.14 21.36
CA THR A 322 -8.44 -36.46 20.47
C THR A 322 -8.83 -35.10 21.04
N GLY A 323 -9.24 -34.17 20.17
CA GLY A 323 -9.67 -32.83 20.57
C GLY A 323 -9.61 -31.84 19.39
N PRO A 324 -10.13 -30.61 19.58
CA PRO A 324 -10.24 -29.59 18.51
C PRO A 324 -8.91 -28.97 18.06
N ASN A 325 -7.81 -29.32 18.74
CA ASN A 325 -6.42 -28.96 18.43
C ASN A 325 -5.54 -30.21 18.31
N VAL A 326 -6.12 -31.41 18.10
CA VAL A 326 -5.34 -32.66 17.96
C VAL A 326 -5.46 -33.16 16.53
N SER A 327 -4.34 -33.21 15.83
CA SER A 327 -4.29 -33.65 14.44
C SER A 327 -4.42 -35.17 14.32
N GLN A 328 -5.01 -35.66 13.22
CA GLN A 328 -4.98 -37.07 12.83
C GLN A 328 -3.54 -37.59 12.61
N ALA A 329 -2.57 -36.69 12.36
CA ALA A 329 -1.16 -37.05 12.28
C ALA A 329 -0.64 -37.58 13.62
N LYS A 330 -0.13 -38.82 13.61
CA LYS A 330 0.43 -39.50 14.79
C LYS A 330 1.85 -39.04 15.08
N GLY A 331 2.16 -38.73 16.34
CA GLY A 331 3.52 -38.35 16.74
C GLY A 331 4.53 -39.45 16.42
N GLU A 332 4.17 -40.70 16.68
CA GLU A 332 5.01 -41.89 16.48
C GLU A 332 5.31 -42.19 14.99
N ASP A 333 4.55 -41.62 14.06
CA ASP A 333 4.80 -41.70 12.62
C ASP A 333 5.69 -40.55 12.15
N LEU A 334 5.46 -39.33 12.67
CA LEU A 334 6.24 -38.15 12.35
C LEU A 334 7.67 -38.23 12.93
N ASP A 335 7.83 -38.77 14.13
CA ASP A 335 9.14 -38.95 14.76
C ASP A 335 10.02 -39.95 13.97
N LYS A 336 9.40 -41.04 13.45
CA LYS A 336 10.06 -41.98 12.53
C LYS A 336 10.42 -41.33 11.20
N LEU A 337 9.50 -40.55 10.62
CA LEU A 337 9.77 -39.82 9.38
C LEU A 337 10.91 -38.81 9.55
N SER A 338 10.96 -38.10 10.67
CA SER A 338 12.07 -37.20 11.00
C SER A 338 13.42 -37.95 11.03
N THR A 339 13.46 -39.10 11.70
CA THR A 339 14.64 -39.97 11.76
C THR A 339 15.06 -40.47 10.37
N PHE A 340 14.10 -40.90 9.55
CA PHE A 340 14.35 -41.36 8.18
C PHE A 340 14.93 -40.24 7.30
N LEU A 341 14.38 -39.02 7.38
CA LEU A 341 14.85 -37.87 6.62
C LEU A 341 16.26 -37.43 7.07
N GLN A 342 16.56 -37.51 8.37
CA GLN A 342 17.91 -37.29 8.90
C GLN A 342 18.90 -38.36 8.38
N GLY A 343 18.44 -39.60 8.15
CA GLY A 343 19.20 -40.63 7.43
C GLY A 343 19.53 -40.26 5.97
N LEU A 344 18.68 -39.47 5.31
CA LEU A 344 18.95 -38.84 4.01
C LEU A 344 19.74 -37.51 4.14
N GLY A 345 20.27 -37.23 5.32
CA GLY A 345 21.01 -36.01 5.67
C GLY A 345 20.19 -34.74 5.55
N TYR A 346 18.85 -34.82 5.67
CA TYR A 346 17.95 -33.68 5.65
C TYR A 346 17.33 -33.47 7.03
N ASP A 347 17.42 -32.26 7.57
CA ASP A 347 16.72 -31.91 8.80
C ASP A 347 15.38 -31.23 8.44
N PRO A 348 14.24 -31.89 8.69
CA PRO A 348 12.93 -31.29 8.45
C PRO A 348 12.53 -30.31 9.57
N GLY A 349 13.25 -30.26 10.69
CA GLY A 349 12.88 -29.52 11.89
C GLY A 349 11.72 -30.18 12.67
N PRO A 350 11.08 -29.45 13.59
CA PRO A 350 9.89 -29.92 14.32
C PRO A 350 8.58 -29.72 13.52
N TYR A 351 7.55 -30.52 13.82
CA TYR A 351 6.19 -30.39 13.25
C TYR A 351 5.19 -29.67 14.19
N GLU A 352 5.54 -29.49 15.46
CA GLU A 352 4.75 -28.80 16.49
C GLU A 352 5.69 -28.03 17.45
N ASN A 353 5.13 -27.27 18.40
CA ASN A 353 5.88 -26.62 19.49
C ASN A 353 7.00 -25.63 19.07
N TYR A 354 7.05 -25.21 17.80
CA TYR A 354 8.00 -24.22 17.29
C TYR A 354 7.40 -22.80 17.20
N PRO A 355 8.21 -21.74 17.40
CA PRO A 355 7.78 -20.36 17.19
C PRO A 355 7.96 -19.90 15.74
N LEU A 356 7.00 -19.11 15.25
CA LEU A 356 7.17 -18.22 14.10
C LEU A 356 7.67 -16.86 14.60
N LYS A 357 8.77 -16.36 14.03
CA LYS A 357 9.41 -15.11 14.43
C LYS A 357 9.09 -14.02 13.40
N THR A 358 8.66 -12.85 13.87
CA THR A 358 8.71 -11.61 13.08
C THR A 358 9.73 -10.67 13.70
N ARG A 359 10.57 -10.05 12.88
CA ARG A 359 11.65 -9.16 13.33
C ARG A 359 11.68 -7.92 12.46
N SER A 360 11.92 -6.76 13.07
CA SER A 360 12.22 -5.52 12.37
C SER A 360 13.44 -4.85 12.98
N ASN A 361 14.33 -4.35 12.12
CA ASN A 361 15.47 -3.52 12.47
C ASN A 361 15.43 -2.30 11.55
N LYS A 362 15.30 -1.10 12.11
CA LYS A 362 15.32 0.15 11.34
C LYS A 362 16.17 1.21 12.02
N LEU A 363 16.94 1.93 11.22
CA LEU A 363 17.80 3.03 11.62
C LEU A 363 17.69 4.14 10.58
N SER A 364 17.53 5.37 11.04
CA SER A 364 17.56 6.57 10.21
C SER A 364 18.58 7.56 10.79
N ALA A 365 19.30 8.24 9.90
CA ALA A 365 20.28 9.26 10.23
C ALA A 365 20.11 10.46 9.30
N LYS A 366 20.24 11.66 9.85
CA LYS A 366 20.12 12.94 9.14
C LYS A 366 21.21 13.89 9.60
N LEU A 367 21.85 14.55 8.66
CA LEU A 367 22.75 15.68 8.88
C LEU A 367 22.17 16.89 8.16
N ASP A 368 22.03 18.01 8.86
CA ASP A 368 21.55 19.28 8.29
C ASP A 368 22.63 20.36 8.49
N TYR A 369 23.09 20.98 7.41
CA TYR A 369 24.19 21.94 7.38
C TYR A 369 23.73 23.26 6.76
N ASN A 370 23.56 24.29 7.59
CA ASN A 370 23.57 25.69 7.16
C ASN A 370 25.03 26.03 6.78
N ILE A 371 25.35 26.09 5.49
CA ILE A 371 26.67 26.49 5.01
C ILE A 371 26.84 27.99 5.25
N ASP A 372 25.83 28.75 4.85
CA ASP A 372 25.67 30.20 5.03
C ASP A 372 24.16 30.57 4.99
N ASP A 373 23.82 31.86 5.08
CA ASP A 373 22.42 32.35 5.08
C ASP A 373 21.64 32.02 3.79
N LYS A 374 22.34 31.72 2.68
CA LYS A 374 21.76 31.37 1.37
C LYS A 374 21.75 29.88 1.10
N ASN A 375 22.78 29.14 1.55
CA ASN A 375 23.04 27.75 1.18
C ASN A 375 22.80 26.77 2.33
N THR A 376 22.04 25.71 2.07
CA THR A 376 21.73 24.66 3.05
C THR A 376 21.84 23.29 2.42
N LEU A 377 22.53 22.35 3.07
CA LEU A 377 22.71 20.97 2.63
C LEU A 377 22.17 20.00 3.67
N SER A 378 21.36 19.03 3.27
CA SER A 378 20.78 17.99 4.12
C SER A 378 21.10 16.60 3.56
N LEU A 379 21.77 15.74 4.33
CA LEU A 379 22.04 14.34 3.98
C LEU A 379 21.21 13.44 4.89
N LYS A 380 20.43 12.52 4.31
CA LYS A 380 19.58 11.53 4.98
C LYS A 380 20.00 10.12 4.59
N TYR A 381 19.99 9.18 5.54
CA TYR A 381 20.22 7.76 5.33
C TYR A 381 19.17 6.94 6.09
N PHE A 382 18.66 5.89 5.44
CA PHE A 382 17.70 4.95 6.02
C PHE A 382 18.15 3.51 5.76
N TYR A 383 18.28 2.74 6.84
CA TYR A 383 18.57 1.32 6.86
C TYR A 383 17.37 0.57 7.41
N PHE A 384 16.90 -0.43 6.68
CA PHE A 384 15.79 -1.29 7.09
C PHE A 384 16.07 -2.75 6.73
N ARG A 385 15.87 -3.64 7.71
CA ARG A 385 15.88 -5.09 7.54
C ARG A 385 14.73 -5.66 8.35
N SER A 386 13.74 -6.25 7.70
CA SER A 386 12.68 -6.99 8.38
C SER A 386 12.51 -8.39 7.83
N PHE A 387 11.95 -9.24 8.68
CA PHE A 387 11.92 -10.68 8.50
C PHE A 387 10.66 -11.27 9.12
N LYS A 388 10.05 -12.28 8.49
CA LYS A 388 8.89 -12.99 9.01
C LYS A 388 8.88 -14.46 8.59
N ASP A 389 8.73 -15.35 9.56
CA ASP A 389 8.42 -16.76 9.32
C ASP A 389 6.95 -16.94 8.88
N ILE A 390 6.73 -17.78 7.87
CA ILE A 390 5.42 -18.10 7.29
C ILE A 390 5.27 -19.63 7.23
N LEU A 391 4.08 -20.12 7.57
CA LEU A 391 3.67 -21.52 7.40
C LEU A 391 3.66 -21.94 5.92
N PRO A 392 3.62 -23.26 5.60
CA PRO A 392 3.54 -23.73 4.23
C PRO A 392 2.41 -23.05 3.44
N SER A 393 2.63 -22.79 2.15
CA SER A 393 1.54 -22.36 1.27
C SER A 393 0.52 -23.48 1.08
N ASN A 394 -0.76 -23.15 1.07
CA ASN A 394 -1.85 -24.08 0.72
C ASN A 394 -1.96 -24.31 -0.80
N SER A 395 -1.33 -23.49 -1.63
CA SER A 395 -1.39 -23.61 -3.10
C SER A 395 -0.73 -24.90 -3.57
N GLY A 396 -1.44 -25.65 -4.44
CA GLY A 396 -0.98 -26.93 -4.98
C GLY A 396 -0.99 -28.10 -3.99
N ALA A 397 -1.56 -27.94 -2.80
CA ALA A 397 -1.64 -28.99 -1.78
C ALA A 397 -2.82 -29.96 -2.00
N PRO A 398 -2.75 -31.20 -1.49
CA PRO A 398 -3.92 -32.08 -1.36
C PRO A 398 -5.09 -31.35 -0.68
N LYS A 399 -6.26 -31.39 -1.34
CA LYS A 399 -7.48 -30.65 -0.94
C LYS A 399 -7.27 -29.16 -0.60
N SER A 400 -6.24 -28.52 -1.17
CA SER A 400 -5.85 -27.11 -0.91
C SER A 400 -5.54 -26.80 0.56
N LEU A 401 -5.03 -27.77 1.33
CA LEU A 401 -4.63 -27.59 2.72
C LEU A 401 -3.28 -28.26 3.00
N ARG A 402 -2.24 -27.46 3.26
CA ARG A 402 -0.90 -27.90 3.71
C ARG A 402 -0.54 -27.40 5.11
N GLN A 403 -1.25 -26.37 5.59
CA GLN A 403 -1.02 -25.80 6.92
C GLN A 403 -1.50 -26.73 8.05
N PRO A 404 -0.92 -26.59 9.27
CA PRO A 404 -1.31 -27.37 10.45
C PRO A 404 -2.83 -27.39 10.68
N SER A 405 -3.40 -28.57 10.86
CA SER A 405 -4.85 -28.76 10.91
C SER A 405 -5.25 -30.06 11.61
N GLN A 406 -6.56 -30.27 11.73
CA GLN A 406 -7.15 -31.52 12.24
C GLN A 406 -6.77 -32.75 11.39
N THR A 407 -6.43 -32.61 10.09
CA THR A 407 -6.05 -33.77 9.24
C THR A 407 -4.55 -34.05 9.20
N GLY A 408 -3.72 -33.02 9.41
CA GLY A 408 -2.27 -33.18 9.28
C GLY A 408 -1.41 -32.08 9.87
N LEU A 409 -0.13 -32.40 10.05
CA LEU A 409 0.91 -31.50 10.58
C LEU A 409 2.12 -31.47 9.64
N PRO A 410 2.40 -30.34 8.97
CA PRO A 410 3.63 -30.16 8.23
C PRO A 410 4.81 -29.90 9.17
N PHE A 411 5.99 -30.35 8.74
CA PHE A 411 7.26 -29.98 9.35
C PHE A 411 7.60 -28.51 9.10
N GLN A 412 8.31 -27.88 10.05
CA GLN A 412 8.72 -26.47 9.95
C GLN A 412 9.49 -26.18 8.65
N SER A 413 10.26 -27.15 8.14
CA SER A 413 11.00 -27.05 6.87
C SER A 413 10.15 -26.69 5.65
N ALA A 414 8.89 -27.15 5.58
CA ALA A 414 7.94 -26.83 4.50
C ALA A 414 7.36 -25.40 4.60
N GLY A 415 7.67 -24.68 5.69
CA GLY A 415 7.48 -23.23 5.79
C GLY A 415 8.63 -22.46 5.12
N TYR A 416 8.55 -21.14 5.18
CA TYR A 416 9.54 -20.24 4.58
C TYR A 416 9.67 -18.94 5.37
N GLY A 417 10.79 -18.26 5.22
CA GLY A 417 10.97 -16.89 5.70
C GLY A 417 10.77 -15.91 4.56
N ILE A 418 10.18 -14.75 4.84
CA ILE A 418 10.23 -13.57 3.97
C ILE A 418 11.19 -12.56 4.59
N ASN A 419 12.12 -12.05 3.79
CA ASN A 419 12.97 -10.91 4.14
C ASN A 419 12.59 -9.70 3.28
N ASN A 420 12.42 -8.52 3.89
CA ASN A 420 12.32 -7.23 3.19
C ASN A 420 13.49 -6.33 3.62
N ASN A 421 14.42 -6.06 2.72
CA ASN A 421 15.62 -5.27 3.01
C ASN A 421 15.68 -4.01 2.14
N MET A 422 15.99 -2.87 2.74
CA MET A 422 16.11 -1.57 2.06
C MET A 422 17.28 -0.74 2.62
N ASP A 423 18.06 -0.15 1.72
CA ASP A 423 19.06 0.88 2.03
C ASP A 423 18.78 2.10 1.14
N ASN A 424 18.58 3.27 1.74
CA ASN A 424 18.30 4.51 1.03
C ASN A 424 19.23 5.65 1.49
N VAL A 425 19.79 6.37 0.52
CA VAL A 425 20.52 7.63 0.72
C VAL A 425 19.76 8.74 -0.02
N ASN A 426 19.62 9.90 0.63
CA ASN A 426 19.08 11.10 0.00
C ASN A 426 19.90 12.34 0.40
N LEU A 427 20.29 13.17 -0.56
CA LEU A 427 21.00 14.43 -0.38
C LEU A 427 20.08 15.56 -0.89
N GLU A 428 20.04 16.70 -0.23
CA GLU A 428 19.20 17.84 -0.61
C GLU A 428 19.99 19.14 -0.41
N PHE A 429 20.15 19.93 -1.46
CA PHE A 429 20.89 21.19 -1.50
C PHE A 429 19.97 22.33 -1.92
N ARG A 430 19.92 23.38 -1.11
CA ARG A 430 19.00 24.51 -1.26
C ARG A 430 19.78 25.82 -1.28
N THR A 431 19.56 26.65 -2.30
CA THR A 431 20.27 27.92 -2.51
C THR A 431 19.29 29.07 -2.75
N ARG A 432 19.41 30.14 -1.96
CA ARG A 432 18.72 31.43 -2.17
C ARG A 432 19.69 32.42 -2.82
N PHE A 433 19.74 32.49 -4.15
CA PHE A 433 20.72 33.33 -4.87
C PHE A 433 20.55 34.82 -4.51
N ASN A 434 19.32 35.32 -4.58
CA ASN A 434 18.91 36.69 -4.26
C ASN A 434 17.38 36.75 -4.00
N ASN A 435 16.81 37.94 -3.80
CA ASN A 435 15.38 38.14 -3.54
C ASN A 435 14.44 37.90 -4.74
N LYS A 436 15.00 37.48 -5.90
CA LYS A 436 14.27 37.13 -7.11
C LYS A 436 14.43 35.65 -7.52
N MET A 437 15.41 34.91 -6.99
CA MET A 437 15.72 33.55 -7.46
C MET A 437 16.21 32.61 -6.36
N SER A 438 15.71 31.36 -6.38
CA SER A 438 16.19 30.26 -5.51
C SER A 438 16.13 28.92 -6.23
N ASN A 439 16.94 27.95 -5.80
CA ASN A 439 16.90 26.57 -6.28
C ASN A 439 16.85 25.56 -5.14
N GLN A 440 16.24 24.40 -5.41
CA GLN A 440 16.31 23.19 -4.59
C GLN A 440 16.68 22.00 -5.48
N LEU A 441 17.92 21.52 -5.30
CA LEU A 441 18.45 20.29 -5.88
C LEU A 441 18.36 19.14 -4.85
N THR A 442 17.91 17.95 -5.21
CA THR A 442 18.00 16.74 -4.36
C THR A 442 18.71 15.63 -5.14
N ILE A 443 19.24 14.57 -4.49
CA ILE A 443 19.80 13.35 -5.09
C ILE A 443 19.32 12.18 -4.23
N GLY A 444 18.90 11.06 -4.83
CA GLY A 444 18.34 9.91 -4.12
C GLY A 444 18.73 8.57 -4.76
N PHE A 445 19.11 7.62 -3.91
CA PHE A 445 19.33 6.23 -4.30
C PHE A 445 18.63 5.31 -3.30
N ASN A 446 17.81 4.37 -3.78
CA ASN A 446 17.17 3.35 -2.96
C ASN A 446 17.49 1.96 -3.51
N ASN A 447 17.99 1.06 -2.66
CA ASN A 447 18.33 -0.32 -2.98
C ASN A 447 17.47 -1.26 -2.13
N MET A 448 16.47 -1.87 -2.76
CA MET A 448 15.57 -2.85 -2.16
C MET A 448 15.94 -4.26 -2.60
N ASN A 449 15.88 -5.22 -1.66
CA ASN A 449 16.09 -6.64 -1.89
C ASN A 449 15.10 -7.43 -1.03
N ASP A 450 13.97 -7.79 -1.64
CA ASP A 450 12.95 -8.66 -1.06
C ASP A 450 13.25 -10.10 -1.51
N PHE A 451 13.22 -11.08 -0.60
CA PHE A 451 13.49 -12.48 -0.95
C PHE A 451 12.87 -13.48 0.04
N ARG A 452 12.72 -14.73 -0.40
CA ARG A 452 12.37 -15.85 0.48
C ARG A 452 13.60 -16.66 0.91
N GLU A 453 13.48 -17.31 2.06
CA GLU A 453 14.45 -18.30 2.57
C GLU A 453 13.75 -19.61 2.95
N SER A 454 14.46 -20.73 2.79
CA SER A 454 14.02 -22.07 3.22
C SER A 454 14.04 -22.20 4.74
N LYS A 455 13.25 -23.15 5.27
CA LYS A 455 13.38 -23.62 6.66
C LYS A 455 14.02 -24.99 6.82
N GLY A 456 14.12 -25.78 5.74
CA GLY A 456 15.00 -26.95 5.70
C GLY A 456 16.47 -26.56 5.54
N ASN A 457 17.37 -27.39 6.08
CA ASN A 457 18.82 -27.12 6.17
C ASN A 457 19.58 -27.10 4.83
N LYS A 458 19.02 -27.69 3.76
CA LYS A 458 19.59 -27.75 2.40
C LYS A 458 18.45 -27.74 1.35
N PRO A 459 18.75 -27.54 0.04
CA PRO A 459 17.79 -27.80 -1.03
C PRO A 459 17.28 -29.24 -0.99
N PHE A 460 15.97 -29.41 -1.10
CA PHE A 460 15.28 -30.70 -1.01
C PHE A 460 13.90 -30.57 -1.68
N PRO A 461 13.39 -31.59 -2.41
CA PRO A 461 12.08 -31.53 -3.04
C PRO A 461 10.97 -31.40 -2.00
N LEU A 462 9.88 -30.69 -2.31
CA LEU A 462 8.69 -30.75 -1.47
C LEU A 462 8.07 -32.15 -1.56
N VAL A 463 7.62 -32.69 -0.44
CA VAL A 463 6.84 -33.92 -0.38
C VAL A 463 5.58 -33.66 0.43
N ASP A 464 4.41 -33.81 -0.20
CA ASP A 464 3.13 -33.94 0.49
C ASP A 464 2.80 -35.42 0.67
N ILE A 465 2.37 -35.81 1.87
CA ILE A 465 1.87 -37.16 2.16
C ILE A 465 0.42 -37.05 2.60
N MET A 466 -0.46 -37.83 1.96
CA MET A 466 -1.89 -37.81 2.21
C MET A 466 -2.33 -38.76 3.34
N ASN A 467 -3.54 -38.52 3.85
CA ASN A 467 -4.32 -39.45 4.65
C ASN A 467 -5.23 -40.29 3.73
N ALA A 468 -5.96 -41.26 4.30
CA ALA A 468 -6.85 -42.14 3.52
C ALA A 468 -7.98 -41.41 2.77
N ASP A 469 -8.36 -40.20 3.21
CA ASP A 469 -9.35 -39.36 2.53
C ASP A 469 -8.75 -38.55 1.35
N GLY A 470 -7.44 -38.59 1.11
CA GLY A 470 -6.76 -37.72 0.16
C GLY A 470 -6.62 -36.26 0.62
N GLY A 471 -6.69 -35.99 1.92
CA GLY A 471 -6.26 -34.73 2.53
C GLY A 471 -4.81 -34.84 3.03
N SER A 472 -4.12 -33.73 3.30
CA SER A 472 -2.73 -33.77 3.77
C SER A 472 -2.62 -34.32 5.21
N TYR A 473 -1.72 -35.28 5.41
CA TYR A 473 -1.31 -35.87 6.69
C TYR A 473 -0.02 -35.20 7.21
N THR A 474 0.96 -34.99 6.34
CA THR A 474 2.17 -34.21 6.63
C THR A 474 2.83 -33.70 5.35
N ALA A 475 3.75 -32.75 5.50
CA ALA A 475 4.59 -32.23 4.41
C ALA A 475 5.97 -31.79 4.92
N PHE A 476 6.99 -31.95 4.09
CA PHE A 476 8.39 -31.55 4.34
C PHE A 476 9.09 -31.20 3.02
N GLY A 477 10.32 -30.69 3.07
CA GLY A 477 11.04 -30.21 1.88
C GLY A 477 10.95 -28.69 1.71
N MET A 478 11.54 -28.13 0.64
CA MET A 478 11.47 -26.67 0.43
C MET A 478 10.10 -26.24 -0.11
N GLU A 479 9.50 -25.22 0.51
CA GLU A 479 8.24 -24.61 0.07
C GLU A 479 8.29 -24.24 -1.44
N PRO A 480 7.26 -24.60 -2.24
CA PRO A 480 7.43 -24.71 -3.69
C PRO A 480 7.54 -23.37 -4.42
N PHE A 481 7.33 -22.25 -3.72
CA PHE A 481 7.46 -20.90 -4.25
C PHE A 481 8.69 -20.17 -3.70
N THR A 482 9.61 -20.86 -3.01
CA THR A 482 10.75 -20.26 -2.29
C THR A 482 12.08 -20.31 -3.05
N ALA A 483 12.30 -21.36 -3.87
CA ALA A 483 13.51 -21.49 -4.67
C ALA A 483 13.69 -20.29 -5.63
N PHE A 484 14.85 -19.62 -5.55
CA PHE A 484 15.20 -18.43 -6.34
C PHE A 484 14.20 -17.26 -6.29
N ASN A 485 13.28 -17.25 -5.32
CA ASN A 485 12.28 -16.19 -5.16
C ASN A 485 12.92 -14.91 -4.60
N ILE A 486 13.27 -14.00 -5.52
CA ILE A 486 13.91 -12.72 -5.22
C ILE A 486 13.26 -11.59 -6.03
N LEU A 487 13.26 -10.40 -5.44
CA LEU A 487 12.97 -9.13 -6.09
C LEU A 487 14.03 -8.12 -5.66
N LYS A 488 14.97 -7.84 -6.56
CA LYS A 488 15.97 -6.77 -6.38
C LYS A 488 15.51 -5.55 -7.16
N THR A 489 15.37 -4.40 -6.50
CA THR A 489 14.97 -3.14 -7.13
C THR A 489 15.91 -2.02 -6.73
N LYS A 490 16.56 -1.40 -7.72
CA LYS A 490 17.32 -0.16 -7.55
C LYS A 490 16.54 1.01 -8.13
N VAL A 491 16.48 2.12 -7.39
CA VAL A 491 15.81 3.36 -7.79
C VAL A 491 16.81 4.53 -7.70
N TYR A 492 16.87 5.33 -8.76
CA TYR A 492 17.69 6.52 -8.87
C TYR A 492 16.79 7.76 -9.05
N GLN A 493 17.06 8.84 -8.30
CA GLN A 493 16.22 10.04 -8.13
C GLN A 493 17.09 11.30 -7.90
N VAL A 494 16.56 12.53 -8.08
CA VAL A 494 17.26 13.83 -7.89
C VAL A 494 16.30 15.02 -7.60
N THR A 495 15.92 15.82 -8.59
CA THR A 495 15.11 17.08 -8.66
C THR A 495 15.86 18.35 -8.51
N ASP A 496 15.62 19.22 -9.50
CA ASP A 496 15.94 20.62 -9.53
C ASP A 496 14.61 21.39 -9.64
N ASN A 497 14.39 22.31 -8.70
CA ASN A 497 13.21 23.17 -8.60
C ASN A 497 13.68 24.62 -8.53
N PHE A 498 13.73 25.29 -9.67
CA PHE A 498 14.19 26.67 -9.80
C PHE A 498 12.99 27.63 -9.74
N ASN A 499 12.97 28.51 -8.73
CA ASN A 499 11.88 29.46 -8.51
C ASN A 499 12.33 30.90 -8.81
N ILE A 500 11.50 31.64 -9.54
CA ILE A 500 11.67 33.04 -9.93
C ILE A 500 10.53 33.88 -9.34
N TYR A 501 10.87 34.95 -8.63
CA TYR A 501 9.92 35.85 -7.99
C TYR A 501 9.83 37.18 -8.75
N ALA A 502 8.82 37.29 -9.62
CA ALA A 502 8.60 38.41 -10.52
C ALA A 502 7.37 39.23 -10.05
N GLY A 503 7.58 40.03 -9.00
CA GLY A 503 6.54 40.86 -8.39
C GLY A 503 5.43 40.02 -7.75
N ARG A 504 4.25 39.99 -8.41
CA ARG A 504 3.08 39.17 -8.07
C ARG A 504 3.15 37.72 -8.58
N HIS A 505 4.11 37.39 -9.45
CA HIS A 505 4.30 36.06 -10.02
C HIS A 505 5.37 35.26 -9.26
N GLU A 506 5.13 33.96 -9.11
CA GLU A 506 6.01 32.99 -8.43
C GLU A 506 6.15 31.81 -9.39
N ILE A 507 7.14 31.91 -10.28
CA ILE A 507 7.33 31.00 -11.41
C ILE A 507 8.28 29.88 -11.00
N THR A 508 7.79 28.64 -10.96
CA THR A 508 8.60 27.43 -10.80
C THR A 508 8.91 26.85 -12.17
N LEU A 509 10.20 26.67 -12.46
CA LEU A 509 10.70 25.78 -13.50
C LEU A 509 11.28 24.53 -12.84
N GLY A 510 11.05 23.36 -13.43
CA GLY A 510 11.66 22.14 -12.90
C GLY A 510 11.56 20.93 -13.82
N ALA A 511 12.32 19.91 -13.44
CA ALA A 511 12.44 18.66 -14.18
C ALA A 511 12.34 17.46 -13.23
N ASN A 512 11.97 16.30 -13.76
CA ASN A 512 12.11 15.02 -13.07
C ASN A 512 12.71 13.85 -13.86
N TYR A 513 13.38 12.95 -13.13
CA TYR A 513 13.93 11.70 -13.62
C TYR A 513 13.92 10.63 -12.52
N GLU A 514 13.26 9.51 -12.80
CA GLU A 514 13.25 8.33 -11.94
C GLU A 514 13.73 7.12 -12.76
N GLY A 515 14.89 6.58 -12.39
CA GLY A 515 15.48 5.41 -13.03
C GLY A 515 15.28 4.16 -12.18
N TYR A 516 14.51 3.21 -12.66
CA TYR A 516 14.24 1.92 -12.01
C TYR A 516 15.00 0.80 -12.72
N ARG A 517 15.63 -0.08 -11.94
CA ARG A 517 16.15 -1.38 -12.42
C ARG A 517 15.65 -2.47 -11.49
N THR A 518 14.78 -3.34 -11.99
CA THR A 518 14.26 -4.50 -11.25
C THR A 518 14.84 -5.80 -11.81
N SER A 519 14.97 -6.80 -10.93
CA SER A 519 15.28 -8.18 -11.28
C SER A 519 14.41 -9.08 -10.41
N ASN A 520 13.48 -9.79 -11.03
CA ASN A 520 12.49 -10.66 -10.40
C ASN A 520 12.76 -12.12 -10.77
N GLY A 521 12.90 -12.99 -9.77
CA GLY A 521 12.99 -14.43 -9.92
C GLY A 521 11.80 -15.12 -9.29
N PHE A 522 11.12 -16.00 -10.03
CA PHE A 522 9.98 -16.77 -9.54
C PHE A 522 9.76 -18.00 -10.43
N ALA A 523 9.93 -19.20 -9.86
CA ALA A 523 9.70 -20.47 -10.54
C ALA A 523 9.07 -21.51 -9.59
N PRO A 524 7.74 -21.71 -9.63
CA PRO A 524 7.06 -22.71 -8.83
C PRO A 524 7.60 -24.14 -9.03
N ASN A 525 7.84 -24.86 -7.93
CA ASN A 525 8.33 -26.24 -7.89
C ASN A 525 9.75 -26.43 -8.48
N TYR A 526 10.62 -25.41 -8.44
CA TYR A 526 11.95 -25.48 -9.09
C TYR A 526 12.86 -26.63 -8.59
N TYR A 527 12.67 -27.09 -7.35
CA TYR A 527 13.40 -28.23 -6.77
C TYR A 527 12.59 -29.54 -6.75
N GLY A 528 11.49 -29.60 -7.51
CA GLY A 528 10.58 -30.74 -7.54
C GLY A 528 9.54 -30.72 -6.42
N THR A 529 8.41 -31.37 -6.66
CA THR A 529 7.34 -31.57 -5.68
C THR A 529 6.66 -32.91 -5.93
N TYR A 530 6.54 -33.74 -4.89
CA TYR A 530 5.87 -35.04 -4.91
C TYR A 530 4.59 -35.01 -4.09
N THR A 531 3.61 -35.84 -4.48
CA THR A 531 2.48 -36.21 -3.63
C THR A 531 2.41 -37.73 -3.53
N PHE A 532 2.31 -38.28 -2.31
CA PHE A 532 2.14 -39.70 -2.05
C PHE A 532 0.81 -40.00 -1.35
N ASN A 533 0.22 -41.16 -1.63
CA ASN A 533 -1.00 -41.64 -0.95
C ASN A 533 -0.77 -41.92 0.55
N SER A 534 0.43 -42.36 0.93
CA SER A 534 0.74 -42.75 2.30
C SER A 534 2.23 -42.61 2.64
N LEU A 535 2.56 -42.72 3.94
CA LEU A 535 3.94 -42.87 4.40
C LEU A 535 4.62 -44.12 3.83
N ALA A 536 3.89 -45.23 3.73
CA ALA A 536 4.42 -46.48 3.19
C ALA A 536 4.82 -46.33 1.71
N ASP A 537 4.03 -45.58 0.93
CA ASP A 537 4.35 -45.27 -0.45
C ASP A 537 5.65 -44.46 -0.57
N PHE A 538 5.79 -43.40 0.24
CA PHE A 538 7.01 -42.59 0.29
C PHE A 538 8.23 -43.43 0.68
N TYR A 539 8.16 -44.24 1.74
CA TYR A 539 9.30 -45.07 2.17
C TYR A 539 9.67 -46.13 1.13
N ASN A 540 8.69 -46.75 0.47
CA ASN A 540 8.94 -47.68 -0.63
C ASN A 540 9.63 -46.99 -1.83
N SER A 541 9.17 -45.78 -2.18
CA SER A 541 9.77 -44.97 -3.23
C SER A 541 11.23 -44.61 -2.91
N ALA A 542 11.47 -44.12 -1.69
CA ALA A 542 12.76 -43.63 -1.22
C ALA A 542 13.80 -44.72 -0.92
N THR A 543 13.36 -45.94 -0.59
CA THR A 543 14.25 -47.07 -0.23
C THR A 543 14.47 -48.02 -1.39
N ASN A 544 13.41 -48.32 -2.17
CA ASN A 544 13.42 -49.37 -3.20
C ASN A 544 13.37 -48.81 -4.63
N GLY A 545 13.38 -47.48 -4.81
CA GLY A 545 13.38 -46.85 -6.14
C GLY A 545 12.07 -47.02 -6.92
N VAL A 546 10.95 -47.20 -6.24
CA VAL A 546 9.62 -47.42 -6.86
C VAL A 546 8.96 -46.09 -7.24
N SER A 547 8.43 -45.99 -8.46
CA SER A 547 7.64 -44.82 -8.89
C SER A 547 6.16 -45.01 -8.57
N ASN A 548 5.75 -44.61 -7.36
CA ASN A 548 4.39 -44.73 -6.83
C ASN A 548 3.85 -43.42 -6.21
N ALA A 549 4.43 -42.28 -6.57
CA ALA A 549 3.82 -40.98 -6.29
C ALA A 549 2.51 -40.83 -7.08
N THR A 550 1.47 -40.23 -6.49
CA THR A 550 0.25 -39.85 -7.24
C THR A 550 0.46 -38.60 -8.08
N LYS A 551 1.48 -37.81 -7.76
CA LYS A 551 1.87 -36.63 -8.56
C LYS A 551 3.36 -36.33 -8.44
N TYR A 552 3.95 -35.89 -9.56
CA TYR A 552 5.23 -35.21 -9.59
C TYR A 552 5.11 -33.89 -10.37
N GLN A 553 5.71 -32.82 -9.87
CA GLN A 553 5.78 -31.52 -10.54
C GLN A 553 7.19 -30.91 -10.44
N ILE A 554 7.68 -30.33 -11.52
CA ILE A 554 8.94 -29.55 -11.55
C ILE A 554 8.84 -28.42 -12.56
N GLN A 555 9.53 -27.31 -12.30
CA GLN A 555 9.86 -26.29 -13.31
C GLN A 555 11.39 -26.16 -13.40
N TYR A 556 11.92 -25.96 -14.59
CA TYR A 556 13.37 -25.86 -14.83
C TYR A 556 13.69 -24.79 -15.87
N SER A 557 14.91 -24.25 -15.80
CA SER A 557 15.43 -23.33 -16.82
C SER A 557 15.62 -24.06 -18.15
N VAL A 558 15.26 -23.41 -19.26
CA VAL A 558 15.65 -23.84 -20.63
C VAL A 558 16.68 -22.89 -21.25
N MET A 559 17.38 -22.10 -20.43
CA MET A 559 18.49 -21.26 -20.88
C MET A 559 19.66 -22.13 -21.39
N PRO A 560 20.39 -21.73 -22.46
CA PRO A 560 21.48 -22.53 -23.02
C PRO A 560 22.67 -22.82 -22.08
N ASP A 561 22.85 -21.98 -21.06
CA ASP A 561 23.89 -22.11 -20.02
C ASP A 561 23.38 -22.76 -18.72
N GLY A 562 22.10 -23.18 -18.69
CA GLY A 562 21.42 -23.71 -17.51
C GLY A 562 21.19 -22.70 -16.39
N SER A 563 21.49 -21.41 -16.59
CA SER A 563 21.30 -20.37 -15.57
C SER A 563 19.83 -20.15 -15.24
N PHE A 564 19.54 -19.70 -14.01
CA PHE A 564 18.18 -19.31 -13.64
C PHE A 564 17.80 -17.98 -14.35
N PRO A 565 16.76 -17.94 -15.20
CA PRO A 565 16.40 -16.73 -15.91
C PRO A 565 15.65 -15.77 -15.00
N TYR A 566 16.22 -14.58 -14.80
CA TYR A 566 15.57 -13.50 -14.08
C TYR A 566 14.86 -12.55 -15.05
N ALA A 567 13.61 -12.20 -14.73
CA ALA A 567 12.87 -11.16 -15.44
C ALA A 567 13.41 -9.79 -15.01
N THR A 568 14.18 -9.14 -15.90
CA THR A 568 14.76 -7.81 -15.65
C THR A 568 13.96 -6.73 -16.36
N ILE A 569 13.60 -5.65 -15.66
CA ILE A 569 12.96 -4.47 -16.26
C ILE A 569 13.79 -3.23 -15.94
N GLN A 570 14.01 -2.38 -16.93
CA GLN A 570 14.51 -1.03 -16.75
C GLN A 570 13.42 -0.04 -17.14
N SER A 571 13.09 0.90 -16.26
CA SER A 571 12.11 1.97 -16.54
C SER A 571 12.76 3.31 -16.24
N ASN A 572 12.75 4.20 -17.24
CA ASN A 572 13.28 5.55 -17.15
C ASN A 572 12.11 6.51 -17.32
N MET A 573 11.66 7.12 -16.23
CA MET A 573 10.64 8.16 -16.25
C MET A 573 11.33 9.51 -16.29
N TYR A 574 10.91 10.39 -17.19
CA TYR A 574 11.33 11.78 -17.30
C TYR A 574 10.12 12.70 -17.12
N GLY A 575 10.32 13.88 -16.57
CA GLY A 575 9.31 14.92 -16.51
C GLY A 575 9.92 16.30 -16.72
N LEU A 576 9.13 17.21 -17.27
CA LEU A 576 9.45 18.63 -17.38
C LEU A 576 8.20 19.43 -17.00
N TYR A 577 8.35 20.51 -16.25
CA TYR A 577 7.23 21.31 -15.79
C TYR A 577 7.55 22.80 -15.62
N VAL A 578 6.51 23.60 -15.83
CA VAL A 578 6.45 25.03 -15.51
C VAL A 578 5.17 25.30 -14.74
N GLN A 579 5.23 26.22 -13.78
CA GLN A 579 4.09 26.70 -13.02
C GLN A 579 4.28 28.17 -12.68
N ASP A 580 3.19 28.94 -12.67
CA ASP A 580 3.13 30.28 -12.11
C ASP A 580 2.04 30.33 -11.03
N ALA A 581 2.45 30.74 -9.83
CA ALA A 581 1.59 30.91 -8.66
C ALA A 581 1.25 32.40 -8.46
N TYR A 582 0.51 32.97 -9.41
CA TYR A 582 0.17 34.39 -9.52
C TYR A 582 -0.80 34.90 -8.42
N SER A 583 -0.38 35.89 -7.65
CA SER A 583 -1.26 36.72 -6.82
C SER A 583 -2.02 37.74 -7.67
N VAL A 584 -3.18 37.38 -8.21
CA VAL A 584 -4.07 38.30 -8.94
C VAL A 584 -4.42 39.53 -8.09
N SER A 585 -4.68 39.30 -6.80
CA SER A 585 -4.80 40.34 -5.78
C SER A 585 -4.22 39.83 -4.45
N ASP A 586 -4.27 40.65 -3.41
CA ASP A 586 -3.90 40.21 -2.06
C ASP A 586 -4.98 39.31 -1.40
N GLN A 587 -6.14 39.15 -2.06
CA GLN A 587 -7.19 38.19 -1.68
C GLN A 587 -7.16 36.91 -2.54
N LEU A 588 -6.82 36.99 -3.82
CA LEU A 588 -6.92 35.89 -4.79
C LEU A 588 -5.55 35.46 -5.32
N LYS A 589 -5.19 34.20 -5.07
CA LYS A 589 -4.05 33.52 -5.69
C LYS A 589 -4.54 32.47 -6.68
N LEU A 590 -3.98 32.47 -7.88
CA LEU A 590 -4.11 31.41 -8.87
C LEU A 590 -2.79 30.63 -8.94
N THR A 591 -2.88 29.36 -9.32
CA THR A 591 -1.72 28.51 -9.62
C THR A 591 -1.97 27.77 -10.92
N ALA A 592 -1.35 28.20 -12.01
CA ALA A 592 -1.45 27.54 -13.31
C ALA A 592 -0.14 26.80 -13.60
N GLY A 593 -0.22 25.54 -14.04
CA GLY A 593 0.96 24.74 -14.35
C GLY A 593 0.76 23.77 -15.50
N LEU A 594 1.83 23.51 -16.23
CA LEU A 594 1.88 22.51 -17.30
C LEU A 594 3.07 21.58 -17.06
N ARG A 595 2.83 20.29 -17.28
CA ARG A 595 3.80 19.21 -17.11
C ARG A 595 3.70 18.23 -18.24
N ALA A 596 4.85 17.73 -18.68
CA ALA A 596 5.00 16.60 -19.58
C ALA A 596 5.69 15.47 -18.83
N ASP A 597 5.09 14.29 -18.76
CA ASP A 597 5.71 13.05 -18.26
C ASP A 597 5.99 12.10 -19.43
N LEU A 598 7.22 11.60 -19.56
CA LEU A 598 7.62 10.63 -20.58
C LEU A 598 8.22 9.41 -19.90
N THR A 599 7.69 8.21 -20.15
CA THR A 599 8.25 6.96 -19.61
C THR A 599 8.77 6.08 -20.74
N ASN A 600 10.00 5.59 -20.58
CA ASN A 600 10.60 4.57 -21.42
C ASN A 600 10.78 3.28 -20.61
N ILE A 601 10.39 2.14 -21.19
CA ILE A 601 10.60 0.83 -20.57
C ILE A 601 11.36 -0.07 -21.56
N SER A 602 12.31 -0.82 -21.02
CA SER A 602 13.05 -1.88 -21.70
C SER A 602 13.24 -3.07 -20.76
N SER A 603 13.65 -4.21 -21.30
CA SER A 603 14.08 -5.37 -20.53
C SER A 603 15.49 -5.77 -20.95
N GLY A 604 16.29 -6.33 -20.04
CA GLY A 604 17.52 -7.04 -20.40
C GLY A 604 17.27 -8.52 -20.74
N SER A 605 16.04 -9.00 -20.52
CA SER A 605 15.61 -10.39 -20.66
C SER A 605 14.64 -10.59 -21.84
N VAL A 606 14.68 -9.68 -22.83
CA VAL A 606 13.84 -9.75 -24.04
C VAL A 606 14.17 -11.03 -24.82
N MET A 607 13.20 -11.91 -24.98
CA MET A 607 13.31 -13.06 -25.87
C MET A 607 12.09 -13.16 -26.78
N ARG A 608 12.33 -13.65 -28.00
CA ARG A 608 11.34 -13.85 -29.04
C ARG A 608 10.67 -15.21 -28.87
N ASN A 609 9.36 -15.31 -29.10
CA ASN A 609 8.65 -16.59 -29.16
C ASN A 609 8.04 -16.77 -30.56
N GLU A 610 8.82 -17.40 -31.44
CA GLU A 610 8.47 -17.57 -32.85
C GLU A 610 7.29 -18.53 -33.09
N ASN A 611 6.86 -19.28 -32.09
CA ASN A 611 5.64 -20.08 -32.15
C ASN A 611 4.44 -19.16 -31.95
N VAL A 612 4.47 -18.35 -30.89
CA VAL A 612 3.40 -17.39 -30.53
C VAL A 612 3.12 -16.37 -31.63
N GLU A 613 4.14 -15.85 -32.32
CA GLU A 613 3.95 -14.93 -33.46
C GLU A 613 3.13 -15.53 -34.62
N LYS A 614 3.18 -16.86 -34.80
CA LYS A 614 2.45 -17.57 -35.85
C LYS A 614 0.99 -17.82 -35.46
N LEU A 615 0.70 -17.95 -34.16
CA LEU A 615 -0.65 -18.15 -33.62
C LEU A 615 -1.58 -16.95 -33.89
N THR A 616 -2.89 -17.19 -33.95
CA THR A 616 -3.93 -16.16 -34.11
C THR A 616 -4.93 -16.30 -32.97
N PHE A 617 -5.12 -15.23 -32.20
CA PHE A 617 -5.96 -15.20 -31.02
C PHE A 617 -7.37 -14.66 -31.33
N ALA A 618 -8.18 -14.44 -30.29
CA ALA A 618 -9.53 -13.88 -30.43
C ALA A 618 -9.53 -12.59 -31.26
N ASP A 619 -10.61 -12.40 -32.03
CA ASP A 619 -10.82 -11.27 -32.94
C ASP A 619 -9.69 -11.04 -33.97
N GLY A 620 -8.90 -12.09 -34.24
CA GLY A 620 -7.78 -12.08 -35.19
C GLY A 620 -6.46 -11.55 -34.63
N GLU A 621 -6.35 -11.33 -33.31
CA GLU A 621 -5.19 -10.65 -32.74
C GLU A 621 -3.88 -11.45 -32.86
N LYS A 622 -2.79 -10.73 -33.18
CA LYS A 622 -1.41 -11.20 -33.11
C LYS A 622 -0.74 -10.54 -31.91
N ILE A 623 -0.05 -11.35 -31.09
CA ILE A 623 0.67 -10.87 -29.90
C ILE A 623 2.17 -11.16 -30.03
N ASP A 624 2.98 -10.30 -29.40
CA ASP A 624 4.44 -10.41 -29.42
C ASP A 624 5.00 -10.08 -28.03
N VAL A 625 5.53 -11.11 -27.36
CA VAL A 625 6.10 -11.02 -26.01
C VAL A 625 7.36 -10.16 -25.94
N SER A 626 8.07 -9.95 -27.05
CA SER A 626 9.30 -9.16 -27.10
C SER A 626 9.05 -7.64 -27.17
N LYS A 627 7.85 -7.21 -27.60
CA LYS A 627 7.52 -5.80 -27.82
C LYS A 627 6.92 -5.15 -26.57
N TYR A 628 7.65 -4.20 -26.00
CA TYR A 628 7.23 -3.35 -24.88
C TYR A 628 6.43 -2.12 -25.35
N PRO A 629 5.64 -1.46 -24.47
CA PRO A 629 4.82 -0.31 -24.87
C PRO A 629 5.69 0.88 -25.31
N LYS A 630 5.26 1.59 -26.36
CA LYS A 630 5.97 2.76 -26.88
C LYS A 630 5.92 3.90 -25.87
N SER A 631 7.03 4.62 -25.73
CA SER A 631 7.08 5.88 -24.97
C SER A 631 6.11 6.90 -25.56
N ALA A 632 5.25 7.47 -24.70
CA ALA A 632 4.34 8.55 -25.05
C ALA A 632 4.48 9.69 -24.02
N VAL A 633 4.36 10.94 -24.48
CA VAL A 633 4.28 12.10 -23.59
C VAL A 633 2.87 12.18 -23.01
N LEU A 634 2.78 12.16 -21.69
CA LEU A 634 1.56 12.30 -20.90
C LEU A 634 1.50 13.72 -20.34
N TRP A 635 0.65 14.56 -20.93
CA TRP A 635 0.46 15.93 -20.49
C TRP A 635 -0.37 15.99 -19.20
N SER A 636 0.00 16.92 -18.30
CA SER A 636 -0.65 17.16 -17.01
C SER A 636 -0.84 18.66 -16.74
N PRO A 637 -1.68 19.36 -17.51
CA PRO A 637 -2.11 20.72 -17.17
C PRO A 637 -2.88 20.74 -15.84
N ARG A 638 -2.68 21.78 -15.04
CA ARG A 638 -3.37 22.02 -13.76
C ARG A 638 -3.66 23.51 -13.56
N LEU A 639 -4.81 23.81 -12.97
CA LEU A 639 -5.21 25.14 -12.53
C LEU A 639 -5.83 25.02 -11.12
N GLY A 640 -5.18 25.63 -10.13
CA GLY A 640 -5.71 25.78 -8.77
C GLY A 640 -5.98 27.24 -8.44
N PHE A 641 -6.83 27.47 -7.43
CA PHE A 641 -7.08 28.80 -6.88
C PHE A 641 -7.32 28.78 -5.37
N ASN A 642 -7.07 29.91 -4.72
CA ASN A 642 -7.38 30.19 -3.33
C ASN A 642 -7.82 31.66 -3.19
N TRP A 643 -8.96 31.90 -2.55
CA TRP A 643 -9.55 33.22 -2.34
C TRP A 643 -9.86 33.44 -0.85
N ASN A 644 -9.12 34.35 -0.22
CA ASN A 644 -9.36 34.86 1.14
C ASN A 644 -10.42 35.98 1.07
N VAL A 645 -11.69 35.62 1.29
CA VAL A 645 -12.83 36.54 1.12
C VAL A 645 -12.72 37.69 2.11
N ASN A 646 -12.93 38.92 1.63
CA ASN A 646 -12.77 40.19 2.36
C ASN A 646 -11.36 40.44 2.94
N ASN A 647 -10.38 39.59 2.63
CA ASN A 647 -9.05 39.53 3.27
C ASN A 647 -9.04 39.24 4.79
N GLU A 648 -10.18 38.95 5.42
CA GLU A 648 -10.29 38.85 6.89
C GLU A 648 -9.68 37.57 7.49
N GLY A 649 -9.26 36.59 6.66
CA GLY A 649 -8.77 35.31 7.12
C GLY A 649 -9.83 34.48 7.87
N LYS A 650 -11.12 34.78 7.63
CA LYS A 650 -12.28 34.07 8.22
C LYS A 650 -12.92 33.08 7.25
N THR A 651 -12.88 33.37 5.96
CA THR A 651 -13.58 32.61 4.91
C THR A 651 -12.63 32.42 3.74
N GLN A 652 -12.39 31.18 3.36
CA GLN A 652 -11.50 30.81 2.26
C GLN A 652 -12.26 29.93 1.28
N VAL A 653 -12.39 30.38 0.03
CA VAL A 653 -12.89 29.56 -1.07
C VAL A 653 -11.70 29.08 -1.89
N ARG A 654 -11.58 27.77 -2.11
CA ARG A 654 -10.44 27.17 -2.81
C ARG A 654 -10.89 26.02 -3.71
N GLY A 655 -10.12 25.74 -4.73
CA GLY A 655 -10.40 24.63 -5.64
C GLY A 655 -9.41 24.53 -6.77
N GLY A 656 -9.80 23.77 -7.79
CA GLY A 656 -9.06 23.67 -9.03
C GLY A 656 -9.54 22.55 -9.93
N THR A 657 -8.81 22.37 -11.02
CA THR A 657 -8.98 21.26 -11.95
C THR A 657 -7.66 20.91 -12.66
N GLY A 658 -7.50 19.68 -13.12
CA GLY A 658 -6.33 19.28 -13.90
C GLY A 658 -6.11 17.78 -14.04
N LEU A 659 -5.02 17.43 -14.72
CA LEU A 659 -4.59 16.06 -14.98
C LEU A 659 -3.46 15.62 -14.03
N PHE A 660 -3.53 14.35 -13.62
CA PHE A 660 -2.63 13.72 -12.65
C PHE A 660 -2.15 12.37 -13.19
N THR A 661 -0.83 12.24 -13.39
CA THR A 661 -0.17 11.02 -13.88
C THR A 661 0.38 10.18 -12.72
N GLY A 662 0.00 8.90 -12.69
CA GLY A 662 0.52 7.88 -11.78
C GLY A 662 1.77 7.18 -12.32
N ARG A 663 2.53 6.55 -11.42
CA ARG A 663 3.68 5.71 -11.80
C ARG A 663 3.25 4.40 -12.48
N PRO A 664 4.11 3.81 -13.32
CA PRO A 664 3.95 2.44 -13.81
C PRO A 664 4.12 1.42 -12.68
N PRO A 665 3.15 0.53 -12.41
CA PRO A 665 3.36 -0.61 -11.52
C PRO A 665 4.18 -1.66 -12.26
N LEU A 666 5.50 -1.65 -12.03
CA LEU A 666 6.47 -2.40 -12.85
C LEU A 666 6.27 -3.92 -12.81
N VAL A 667 5.58 -4.46 -11.80
CA VAL A 667 5.21 -5.87 -11.72
C VAL A 667 4.35 -6.30 -12.91
N TRP A 668 3.38 -5.49 -13.35
CA TRP A 668 2.53 -5.83 -14.49
C TRP A 668 3.32 -5.90 -15.81
N ILE A 669 4.34 -5.05 -15.98
CA ILE A 669 5.25 -5.10 -17.14
C ILE A 669 6.28 -6.25 -16.99
N SER A 670 6.72 -6.55 -15.76
CA SER A 670 7.61 -7.67 -15.47
C SER A 670 6.97 -9.03 -15.67
N ASN A 671 5.63 -9.12 -15.62
CA ASN A 671 4.91 -10.34 -16.02
C ASN A 671 5.16 -10.68 -17.49
N GLN A 672 5.29 -9.69 -18.39
CA GLN A 672 5.68 -9.93 -19.79
C GLN A 672 7.14 -10.41 -19.92
N ALA A 673 8.03 -9.96 -19.03
CA ALA A 673 9.42 -10.41 -19.02
C ALA A 673 9.60 -11.85 -18.50
N SER A 674 8.67 -12.40 -17.70
CA SER A 674 8.69 -13.78 -17.22
C SER A 674 7.78 -14.73 -18.03
N ASN A 675 6.59 -14.27 -18.40
CA ASN A 675 5.53 -15.09 -19.01
C ASN A 675 5.60 -14.95 -20.54
N ASN A 676 6.73 -15.40 -21.11
CA ASN A 676 7.02 -15.34 -22.55
C ASN A 676 7.03 -16.72 -23.23
N GLY A 677 6.90 -17.80 -22.45
CA GLY A 677 6.91 -19.19 -22.93
C GLY A 677 8.27 -19.74 -23.36
N VAL A 678 9.38 -19.01 -23.19
CA VAL A 678 10.73 -19.41 -23.66
C VAL A 678 11.83 -19.39 -22.59
N GLN A 679 11.54 -18.99 -21.35
CA GLN A 679 12.51 -19.02 -20.24
C GLN A 679 12.52 -20.33 -19.44
N PHE A 680 11.36 -20.97 -19.26
CA PHE A 680 11.21 -22.14 -18.40
C PHE A 680 10.48 -23.28 -19.12
N GLY A 681 10.88 -24.52 -18.85
CA GLY A 681 10.09 -25.73 -19.10
C GLY A 681 9.45 -26.22 -17.80
N SER A 682 8.38 -27.01 -17.89
CA SER A 682 7.70 -27.56 -16.69
C SER A 682 7.02 -28.89 -16.95
N GLU A 683 7.07 -29.77 -15.96
CA GLU A 683 6.34 -31.05 -15.92
C GLU A 683 5.31 -31.04 -14.80
N SER A 684 4.17 -31.70 -15.03
CA SER A 684 3.15 -31.97 -14.01
C SER A 684 2.48 -33.31 -14.34
N ILE A 685 3.09 -34.40 -13.87
CA ILE A 685 2.70 -35.78 -14.17
C ILE A 685 1.83 -36.30 -13.04
N ASN A 686 0.65 -36.84 -13.37
CA ASN A 686 -0.18 -37.59 -12.41
C ASN A 686 0.17 -39.08 -12.55
N ASN A 687 0.31 -39.77 -11.42
CA ASN A 687 0.73 -41.19 -11.32
C ASN A 687 1.98 -41.53 -12.19
N PRO A 688 3.10 -40.78 -12.08
CA PRO A 688 4.32 -41.06 -12.84
C PRO A 688 4.83 -42.49 -12.64
N THR A 689 5.25 -43.14 -13.72
CA THR A 689 5.87 -44.48 -13.72
C THR A 689 7.39 -44.44 -13.71
N ASP A 690 7.99 -43.26 -13.90
CA ASP A 690 9.42 -43.00 -14.12
C ASP A 690 9.97 -41.84 -13.26
N ARG A 691 9.36 -41.59 -12.10
CA ARG A 691 9.78 -40.57 -11.10
C ARG A 691 9.80 -41.14 -9.67
N PRO A 692 10.61 -42.16 -9.36
CA PRO A 692 10.83 -42.56 -7.97
C PRO A 692 11.45 -41.43 -7.15
N PHE A 693 11.17 -41.41 -5.84
CA PHE A 693 11.68 -40.38 -4.94
C PHE A 693 13.21 -40.34 -4.92
N THR A 694 13.75 -39.14 -4.92
CA THR A 694 15.19 -38.89 -4.73
C THR A 694 15.39 -37.55 -4.00
N PRO A 695 16.33 -37.48 -3.04
CA PRO A 695 16.69 -36.21 -2.39
C PRO A 695 17.49 -35.28 -3.32
N ASN A 696 17.96 -35.76 -4.48
CA ASN A 696 18.65 -34.94 -5.47
C ASN A 696 17.65 -34.11 -6.29
N VAL A 697 17.59 -32.82 -6.02
CA VAL A 697 16.71 -31.84 -6.68
C VAL A 697 16.99 -31.62 -8.18
N ASP A 698 18.13 -32.11 -8.68
CA ASP A 698 18.53 -32.03 -10.08
C ASP A 698 18.23 -33.30 -10.89
N ALA A 699 17.87 -34.41 -10.23
CA ALA A 699 17.81 -35.75 -10.85
C ALA A 699 16.87 -35.88 -12.06
N TYR A 700 15.80 -35.08 -12.12
CA TYR A 700 14.83 -35.08 -13.22
C TYR A 700 14.83 -33.76 -14.02
N ARG A 701 15.91 -32.96 -13.95
CA ARG A 701 16.10 -31.79 -14.81
C ARG A 701 16.60 -32.22 -16.20
N ASN A 702 15.71 -32.86 -16.95
CA ASN A 702 16.01 -33.34 -18.30
C ASN A 702 15.92 -32.17 -19.31
N VAL A 703 17.04 -31.46 -19.49
CA VAL A 703 17.08 -30.27 -20.36
C VAL A 703 18.03 -30.48 -21.53
N ASN A 704 17.47 -30.69 -22.72
CA ASN A 704 18.21 -30.45 -23.96
C ASN A 704 18.27 -28.92 -24.18
N HIS A 705 19.28 -28.29 -23.59
CA HIS A 705 19.49 -26.83 -23.55
C HIS A 705 19.61 -26.13 -24.92
N ALA A 706 19.60 -26.89 -26.04
CA ALA A 706 19.91 -26.37 -27.37
C ALA A 706 18.83 -25.48 -28.01
N THR A 707 17.53 -25.65 -27.69
CA THR A 707 16.45 -24.92 -28.38
C THR A 707 15.21 -24.62 -27.52
N ALA A 708 15.08 -23.36 -27.07
CA ALA A 708 13.86 -22.84 -26.42
C ALA A 708 12.61 -22.83 -27.33
N ALA A 709 12.78 -23.03 -28.65
CA ALA A 709 11.70 -23.11 -29.64
C ALA A 709 10.77 -24.34 -29.48
N ASN A 710 11.16 -25.32 -28.65
CA ASN A 710 10.41 -26.58 -28.46
C ASN A 710 9.42 -26.55 -27.29
N ASN A 711 9.31 -25.45 -26.55
CA ASN A 711 8.26 -25.30 -25.53
C ASN A 711 6.87 -25.29 -26.19
N THR A 712 5.96 -26.13 -25.68
CA THR A 712 4.58 -26.24 -26.19
C THR A 712 3.49 -26.02 -25.13
N ALA A 713 3.85 -25.79 -23.86
CA ALA A 713 2.91 -25.44 -22.79
C ALA A 713 3.43 -24.25 -21.96
N TYR A 714 2.63 -23.19 -21.81
CA TYR A 714 3.04 -21.95 -21.12
C TYR A 714 1.89 -20.95 -20.90
N ASN A 715 2.10 -20.00 -19.99
CA ASN A 715 1.30 -18.77 -19.83
C ASN A 715 1.92 -17.62 -20.64
N LEU A 716 1.11 -16.68 -21.15
CA LEU A 716 1.59 -15.47 -21.82
C LEU A 716 1.05 -14.19 -21.16
N ALA A 717 1.90 -13.17 -21.02
CA ALA A 717 1.49 -11.82 -20.67
C ALA A 717 2.11 -10.81 -21.65
N VAL A 718 1.32 -9.89 -22.18
CA VAL A 718 1.75 -8.92 -23.20
C VAL A 718 1.12 -7.55 -22.94
N THR A 719 1.86 -6.47 -23.19
CA THR A 719 1.36 -5.09 -23.11
C THR A 719 1.10 -4.54 -24.51
N GLN A 720 -0.05 -3.90 -24.76
CA GLN A 720 -0.31 -3.30 -26.07
C GLN A 720 0.67 -2.15 -26.37
N SER A 721 1.13 -2.06 -27.62
CA SER A 721 2.19 -1.13 -28.02
C SER A 721 1.84 0.37 -27.86
N ASN A 722 0.56 0.70 -27.73
CA ASN A 722 0.02 2.05 -27.52
C ASN A 722 -0.42 2.32 -26.06
N PHE A 723 -0.15 1.40 -25.13
CA PHE A 723 -0.52 1.53 -23.71
C PHE A 723 0.11 2.77 -23.05
N LYS A 724 -0.69 3.46 -22.24
CA LYS A 724 -0.33 4.65 -21.47
C LYS A 724 -0.49 4.41 -19.98
N PHE A 725 0.39 5.02 -19.20
CA PHE A 725 0.33 4.95 -17.74
C PHE A 725 -0.85 5.75 -17.18
N MET A 726 -1.22 5.40 -15.95
CA MET A 726 -2.48 5.84 -15.33
C MET A 726 -2.58 7.36 -15.31
N GLN A 727 -3.67 7.91 -15.85
CA GLN A 727 -4.00 9.33 -15.75
C GLN A 727 -5.44 9.53 -15.30
N VAL A 728 -5.63 10.46 -14.37
CA VAL A 728 -6.96 10.92 -13.95
C VAL A 728 -7.09 12.42 -14.15
N TRP A 729 -8.25 12.83 -14.64
CA TRP A 729 -8.74 14.19 -14.47
C TRP A 729 -9.27 14.34 -13.04
N ARG A 730 -9.06 15.48 -12.41
CA ARG A 730 -9.48 15.76 -11.03
C ARG A 730 -9.93 17.21 -10.91
N SER A 731 -11.02 17.44 -10.18
CA SER A 731 -11.52 18.76 -9.83
C SER A 731 -11.99 18.77 -8.38
N ASN A 732 -11.88 19.90 -7.68
CA ASN A 732 -12.53 20.10 -6.39
C ASN A 732 -12.96 21.55 -6.20
N LEU A 733 -13.92 21.75 -5.30
CA LEU A 733 -14.31 23.04 -4.75
C LEU A 733 -14.55 22.88 -3.26
N ALA A 734 -14.04 23.83 -2.46
CA ALA A 734 -14.18 23.82 -1.02
C ALA A 734 -14.32 25.23 -0.43
N VAL A 735 -14.98 25.29 0.72
CA VAL A 735 -15.08 26.47 1.57
C VAL A 735 -14.60 26.11 2.97
N ASP A 736 -13.58 26.81 3.48
CA ASP A 736 -13.18 26.78 4.88
C ASP A 736 -13.69 28.06 5.59
N GLN A 737 -14.28 27.91 6.78
CA GLN A 737 -14.98 28.98 7.50
C GLN A 737 -14.64 28.97 9.00
N LYS A 738 -14.24 30.12 9.54
CA LYS A 738 -14.23 30.39 10.99
C LYS A 738 -15.66 30.65 11.43
N LEU A 739 -16.19 29.75 12.27
CA LEU A 739 -17.50 29.83 12.90
C LEU A 739 -17.39 30.46 14.28
N SER A 740 -18.53 30.72 14.92
CA SER A 740 -18.58 31.24 16.29
C SER A 740 -17.86 30.33 17.29
N GLY A 741 -17.37 30.93 18.38
CA GLY A 741 -16.65 30.18 19.43
C GLY A 741 -15.31 29.57 19.00
N GLY A 742 -14.73 29.97 17.87
CA GLY A 742 -13.40 29.53 17.41
C GLY A 742 -13.38 28.15 16.74
N ILE A 743 -14.52 27.65 16.28
CA ILE A 743 -14.58 26.42 15.46
C ILE A 743 -14.18 26.77 14.02
N THR A 744 -13.33 25.95 13.40
CA THR A 744 -13.08 25.99 11.95
C THR A 744 -13.81 24.84 11.28
N GLY A 745 -14.74 25.16 10.38
CA GLY A 745 -15.45 24.22 9.53
C GLY A 745 -14.90 24.21 8.10
N THR A 746 -15.00 23.07 7.43
CA THR A 746 -14.69 22.90 6.01
C THR A 746 -15.81 22.09 5.36
N LEU A 747 -16.26 22.52 4.17
CA LEU A 747 -17.03 21.70 3.23
C LEU A 747 -16.23 21.58 1.93
N GLU A 748 -16.14 20.37 1.37
CA GLU A 748 -15.34 20.08 0.18
C GLU A 748 -15.98 19.01 -0.70
N ALA A 749 -16.15 19.31 -1.99
CA ALA A 749 -16.54 18.36 -3.03
C ALA A 749 -15.35 18.08 -3.93
N LEU A 750 -15.04 16.80 -4.15
CA LEU A 750 -13.91 16.32 -4.95
C LEU A 750 -14.40 15.29 -5.97
N TYR A 751 -14.14 15.54 -7.25
CA TYR A 751 -14.40 14.61 -8.35
C TYR A 751 -13.10 14.16 -9.01
N SER A 752 -13.09 12.93 -9.54
CA SER A 752 -12.02 12.40 -10.38
C SER A 752 -12.59 11.50 -11.46
N LYS A 753 -12.02 11.57 -12.66
CA LYS A 753 -12.43 10.80 -13.84
C LYS A 753 -11.21 10.11 -14.43
N ASP A 754 -11.31 8.81 -14.68
CA ASP A 754 -10.24 8.04 -15.32
C ASP A 754 -10.13 8.44 -16.80
N ILE A 755 -8.89 8.71 -17.24
CA ILE A 755 -8.56 9.07 -18.63
C ILE A 755 -7.77 7.93 -19.26
N ASN A 756 -6.68 7.51 -18.59
CA ASN A 756 -6.07 6.21 -18.79
C ASN A 756 -6.22 5.43 -17.48
N SER A 757 -7.08 4.44 -17.43
CA SER A 757 -7.07 3.37 -16.42
C SER A 757 -6.44 2.11 -17.03
N VAL A 758 -6.09 1.12 -16.21
CA VAL A 758 -5.46 -0.12 -16.69
C VAL A 758 -6.50 -1.24 -16.78
N TYR A 759 -6.51 -1.95 -17.90
CA TYR A 759 -7.44 -3.03 -18.19
C TYR A 759 -6.71 -4.27 -18.74
N PHE A 760 -7.27 -5.46 -18.52
CA PHE A 760 -6.67 -6.75 -18.85
C PHE A 760 -7.74 -7.67 -19.45
N ARG A 761 -7.38 -8.42 -20.50
CA ARG A 761 -8.25 -9.36 -21.22
C ARG A 761 -7.47 -10.61 -21.62
N ASN A 762 -8.11 -11.78 -21.60
CA ASN A 762 -7.51 -13.04 -22.05
C ASN A 762 -7.84 -13.28 -23.52
N VAL A 763 -6.86 -13.09 -24.41
CA VAL A 763 -7.05 -13.26 -25.86
C VAL A 763 -7.07 -14.72 -26.29
N ASN A 764 -6.71 -15.64 -25.39
CA ASN A 764 -6.88 -17.07 -25.63
C ASN A 764 -8.35 -17.51 -25.51
N LEU A 765 -9.24 -16.74 -24.87
CA LEU A 765 -10.68 -17.04 -24.83
C LEU A 765 -11.37 -16.51 -26.10
N ASN A 766 -12.04 -17.39 -26.86
CA ASN A 766 -12.83 -16.95 -28.00
C ASN A 766 -14.17 -16.36 -27.55
N THR A 767 -14.20 -15.04 -27.33
CA THR A 767 -15.40 -14.36 -26.82
C THR A 767 -16.54 -14.19 -27.85
N SER A 768 -16.33 -14.66 -29.08
CA SER A 768 -17.26 -14.59 -30.20
C SER A 768 -17.90 -15.95 -30.55
N ASP A 769 -17.46 -17.04 -29.91
CA ASP A 769 -18.04 -18.39 -30.03
C ASP A 769 -18.69 -18.83 -28.70
N TYR A 770 -20.00 -18.59 -28.60
CA TYR A 770 -20.81 -18.92 -27.44
C TYR A 770 -22.25 -19.26 -27.83
N LYS A 771 -22.98 -19.86 -26.90
CA LYS A 771 -24.44 -19.99 -26.93
C LYS A 771 -25.04 -19.23 -25.75
N LEU A 772 -26.22 -18.67 -25.89
CA LEU A 772 -26.94 -18.12 -24.74
C LEU A 772 -27.52 -19.29 -23.92
N LEU A 773 -27.47 -19.18 -22.59
CA LEU A 773 -28.12 -20.14 -21.70
C LEU A 773 -29.66 -20.08 -21.83
N ALA A 774 -30.32 -21.23 -21.68
CA ALA A 774 -31.77 -21.30 -21.71
C ALA A 774 -32.36 -20.93 -20.33
N GLY A 775 -33.43 -20.12 -20.30
CA GLY A 775 -34.11 -19.69 -19.09
C GLY A 775 -33.97 -18.19 -18.82
N ALA A 776 -34.02 -17.79 -17.55
CA ALA A 776 -34.01 -16.38 -17.14
C ALA A 776 -32.58 -15.80 -17.02
N ASP A 777 -31.62 -16.60 -16.57
CA ASP A 777 -30.19 -16.32 -16.76
C ASP A 777 -29.84 -16.75 -18.19
N ASN A 778 -29.74 -15.76 -19.08
CA ASN A 778 -29.54 -15.94 -20.51
C ASN A 778 -28.13 -15.52 -20.96
N ARG A 779 -27.15 -15.50 -20.05
CA ARG A 779 -25.77 -15.06 -20.38
C ARG A 779 -25.12 -15.93 -21.47
N PRO A 780 -24.07 -15.41 -22.14
CA PRO A 780 -23.17 -16.22 -22.93
C PRO A 780 -22.55 -17.37 -22.11
N ARG A 781 -22.63 -18.59 -22.64
CA ARG A 781 -21.75 -19.72 -22.27
C ARG A 781 -20.86 -20.07 -23.46
N TYR A 782 -19.55 -19.92 -23.31
CA TYR A 782 -18.55 -20.13 -24.36
C TYR A 782 -18.48 -21.58 -24.81
N THR A 783 -18.29 -21.82 -26.11
CA THR A 783 -18.16 -23.19 -26.66
C THR A 783 -16.89 -23.87 -26.16
N GLY A 784 -15.82 -23.10 -25.88
CA GLY A 784 -14.63 -23.57 -25.17
C GLY A 784 -13.91 -22.42 -24.48
N SER A 785 -13.29 -22.71 -23.33
CA SER A 785 -12.56 -21.74 -22.50
C SER A 785 -11.27 -21.21 -23.13
N ARG A 786 -10.81 -21.81 -24.25
CA ARG A 786 -9.54 -21.45 -24.90
C ARG A 786 -9.45 -21.90 -26.36
N ILE A 787 -8.78 -21.09 -27.17
CA ILE A 787 -8.39 -21.34 -28.57
C ILE A 787 -7.22 -22.33 -28.62
N TYR A 788 -6.15 -22.04 -27.86
CA TYR A 788 -4.98 -22.89 -27.74
C TYR A 788 -4.95 -23.57 -26.38
N GLY A 789 -5.06 -24.90 -26.38
CA GLY A 789 -5.28 -25.68 -25.17
C GLY A 789 -5.12 -27.19 -25.35
N SER A 790 -4.30 -27.62 -26.29
CA SER A 790 -4.17 -29.04 -26.65
C SER A 790 -3.71 -29.92 -25.48
N ALA A 791 -4.31 -31.10 -25.33
CA ALA A 791 -3.83 -32.14 -24.40
C ALA A 791 -2.53 -32.81 -24.88
N THR A 792 -2.29 -32.81 -26.20
CA THR A 792 -1.03 -33.23 -26.84
C THR A 792 -0.45 -32.02 -27.58
N PRO A 793 0.30 -31.14 -26.88
CA PRO A 793 0.62 -29.81 -27.42
C PRO A 793 1.82 -29.81 -28.36
N THR A 794 1.67 -29.09 -29.47
CA THR A 794 2.70 -28.91 -30.51
C THR A 794 3.09 -27.43 -30.64
N PRO A 795 4.19 -27.08 -31.33
CA PRO A 795 4.56 -25.67 -31.57
C PRO A 795 3.49 -24.84 -32.31
N THR A 796 2.63 -25.49 -33.11
CA THR A 796 1.53 -24.85 -33.86
C THR A 796 0.16 -24.96 -33.19
N ASN A 797 0.00 -25.88 -32.23
CA ASN A 797 -1.19 -26.01 -31.38
C ASN A 797 -0.77 -26.26 -29.91
N PRO A 798 -0.28 -25.21 -29.20
CA PRO A 798 0.23 -25.35 -27.84
C PRO A 798 -0.89 -25.44 -26.78
N ASN A 799 -0.50 -25.81 -25.57
CA ASN A 799 -1.31 -25.76 -24.36
C ASN A 799 -1.09 -24.41 -23.66
N ILE A 800 -1.83 -23.38 -24.08
CA ILE A 800 -1.79 -22.08 -23.42
C ILE A 800 -2.88 -22.06 -22.33
N SER A 801 -2.51 -21.75 -21.09
CA SER A 801 -3.49 -21.59 -20.00
C SER A 801 -4.22 -20.25 -20.12
N ASP A 802 -3.46 -19.19 -20.38
CA ASP A 802 -3.92 -17.82 -20.47
C ASP A 802 -2.95 -17.01 -21.35
N ALA A 803 -3.52 -16.12 -22.18
CA ALA A 803 -2.76 -15.12 -22.93
C ALA A 803 -3.32 -13.74 -22.59
N ILE A 804 -2.76 -13.12 -21.56
CA ILE A 804 -3.30 -11.88 -21.00
C ILE A 804 -2.68 -10.67 -21.70
N VAL A 805 -3.53 -9.83 -22.29
CA VAL A 805 -3.15 -8.55 -22.89
C VAL A 805 -3.54 -7.40 -21.97
N MET A 806 -2.55 -6.60 -21.55
CA MET A 806 -2.76 -5.35 -20.81
C MET A 806 -2.97 -4.18 -21.78
N THR A 807 -4.01 -3.40 -21.52
CA THR A 807 -4.47 -2.25 -22.33
C THR A 807 -5.04 -1.14 -21.44
N ASN A 808 -5.60 -0.09 -22.04
CA ASN A 808 -6.27 1.00 -21.33
C ASN A 808 -7.79 0.99 -21.50
N THR A 809 -8.47 1.59 -20.52
CA THR A 809 -9.86 2.04 -20.63
C THR A 809 -9.96 3.47 -20.10
N ASN A 810 -10.94 4.24 -20.58
CA ASN A 810 -11.31 5.54 -20.03
C ASN A 810 -12.54 5.45 -19.09
N LYS A 811 -13.02 4.25 -18.75
CA LYS A 811 -14.11 4.03 -17.80
C LYS A 811 -13.60 4.07 -16.35
N GLY A 812 -14.51 4.36 -15.42
CA GLY A 812 -14.20 4.64 -14.01
C GLY A 812 -14.24 6.13 -13.64
N HIS A 813 -14.52 6.42 -12.37
CA HIS A 813 -14.60 7.75 -11.75
C HIS A 813 -14.65 7.65 -10.22
N SER A 814 -14.52 8.78 -9.50
CA SER A 814 -14.82 8.88 -8.07
C SER A 814 -15.33 10.27 -7.69
N LEU A 815 -16.33 10.32 -6.84
CA LEU A 815 -16.90 11.50 -6.19
C LEU A 815 -16.75 11.34 -4.67
N SER A 816 -16.23 12.35 -3.99
CA SER A 816 -16.16 12.44 -2.53
C SER A 816 -16.76 13.77 -2.08
N LEU A 817 -17.69 13.72 -1.13
CA LEU A 817 -18.27 14.89 -0.46
C LEU A 817 -17.89 14.84 1.02
N THR A 818 -17.17 15.84 1.50
CA THR A 818 -16.54 15.84 2.83
C THR A 818 -16.94 17.09 3.61
N GLY A 819 -17.32 16.90 4.88
CA GLY A 819 -17.50 17.97 5.85
C GLY A 819 -16.68 17.71 7.10
N THR A 820 -15.95 18.70 7.60
CA THR A 820 -15.15 18.58 8.85
C THR A 820 -15.31 19.79 9.75
N LEU A 821 -15.34 19.55 11.06
CA LEU A 821 -15.26 20.56 12.11
C LEU A 821 -13.98 20.34 12.94
N SER A 822 -13.33 21.42 13.33
CA SER A 822 -12.10 21.39 14.14
C SER A 822 -12.05 22.54 15.12
N LYS A 823 -11.54 22.31 16.33
CA LYS A 823 -11.32 23.35 17.33
C LYS A 823 -10.22 22.97 18.31
N GLU A 824 -9.37 23.95 18.60
CA GLU A 824 -8.46 23.93 19.74
C GLU A 824 -9.06 24.82 20.85
N PHE A 825 -9.09 24.31 22.08
CA PHE A 825 -9.70 24.95 23.24
C PHE A 825 -8.62 25.43 24.20
N LYS A 826 -8.85 26.58 24.83
CA LYS A 826 -8.00 27.06 25.94
C LYS A 826 -7.92 25.97 27.02
N GLY A 827 -6.70 25.70 27.51
CA GLY A 827 -6.45 24.66 28.52
C GLY A 827 -6.02 23.29 27.97
N GLY A 828 -5.64 23.19 26.69
CA GLY A 828 -4.99 21.98 26.16
C GLY A 828 -5.95 20.85 25.76
N PHE A 829 -7.19 21.20 25.37
CA PHE A 829 -8.15 20.28 24.76
C PHE A 829 -8.27 20.56 23.25
N PHE A 830 -8.26 19.52 22.44
CA PHE A 830 -8.37 19.58 20.98
C PHE A 830 -9.46 18.60 20.53
N ALA A 831 -10.30 19.04 19.59
CA ALA A 831 -11.35 18.22 19.00
C ALA A 831 -11.43 18.38 17.49
N THR A 832 -11.65 17.26 16.81
CA THR A 832 -11.98 17.19 15.38
C THR A 832 -13.10 16.19 15.17
N ALA A 833 -13.98 16.48 14.21
CA ALA A 833 -15.00 15.57 13.71
C ALA A 833 -15.12 15.73 12.19
N GLY A 834 -15.50 14.68 11.48
CA GLY A 834 -15.70 14.75 10.04
C GLY A 834 -16.54 13.61 9.49
N TYR A 835 -17.34 13.93 8.48
CA TYR A 835 -18.09 12.96 7.67
C TYR A 835 -17.60 13.00 6.22
N THR A 836 -17.67 11.87 5.53
CA THR A 836 -17.44 11.77 4.09
C THR A 836 -18.37 10.74 3.46
N TYR A 837 -18.99 11.16 2.36
CA TYR A 837 -19.70 10.33 1.40
C TYR A 837 -18.82 10.07 0.18
N THR A 838 -18.77 8.84 -0.32
CA THR A 838 -18.03 8.46 -1.55
C THR A 838 -18.93 7.65 -2.50
N ASP A 839 -18.93 7.97 -3.80
CA ASP A 839 -19.27 7.01 -4.87
C ASP A 839 -18.07 6.89 -5.84
N SER A 840 -17.60 5.69 -6.11
CA SER A 840 -16.33 5.40 -6.78
C SER A 840 -16.45 4.11 -7.57
N ARG A 841 -16.16 4.20 -8.86
CA ARG A 841 -16.36 3.16 -9.86
C ARG A 841 -15.08 2.91 -10.64
N SER A 842 -14.83 1.65 -10.95
CA SER A 842 -13.63 1.15 -11.62
C SER A 842 -14.02 0.10 -12.66
N VAL A 843 -13.14 -0.15 -13.63
CA VAL A 843 -13.23 -1.37 -14.47
C VAL A 843 -12.54 -2.54 -13.79
N ASN A 844 -11.44 -2.29 -13.07
CA ASN A 844 -10.61 -3.31 -12.45
C ASN A 844 -10.09 -2.88 -11.08
N ASP A 845 -9.90 -3.85 -10.17
CA ASP A 845 -9.86 -3.63 -8.71
C ASP A 845 -8.67 -4.30 -8.02
N GLY A 846 -7.49 -4.20 -8.64
CA GLY A 846 -6.22 -4.67 -8.07
C GLY A 846 -5.88 -6.13 -8.40
N GLY A 847 -4.67 -6.54 -7.96
CA GLY A 847 -4.01 -7.77 -8.38
C GLY A 847 -2.54 -7.51 -8.72
N THR A 848 -1.68 -8.53 -8.57
CA THR A 848 -0.22 -8.40 -8.72
C THR A 848 0.35 -9.14 -9.93
N ILE A 849 -0.39 -10.08 -10.51
CA ILE A 849 -0.01 -10.78 -11.75
C ILE A 849 -1.07 -10.56 -12.84
N ALA A 850 -0.66 -10.57 -14.10
CA ALA A 850 -1.55 -10.28 -15.23
C ALA A 850 -2.79 -11.19 -15.24
N GLN A 851 -2.61 -12.48 -14.98
CA GLN A 851 -3.72 -13.45 -14.85
C GLN A 851 -4.72 -13.05 -13.75
N SER A 852 -4.27 -12.64 -12.55
CA SER A 852 -5.15 -12.22 -11.45
C SER A 852 -5.99 -10.98 -11.82
N MET A 853 -5.39 -10.03 -12.55
CA MET A 853 -6.08 -8.81 -13.00
C MET A 853 -7.21 -9.09 -14.01
N TRP A 854 -7.25 -10.28 -14.62
CA TRP A 854 -8.38 -10.71 -15.46
C TRP A 854 -9.31 -11.65 -14.67
N ARG A 855 -8.73 -12.69 -14.07
CA ARG A 855 -9.41 -13.82 -13.43
C ARG A 855 -10.26 -13.43 -12.22
N ASP A 856 -9.74 -12.59 -11.33
CA ASP A 856 -10.37 -12.33 -10.03
C ASP A 856 -11.50 -11.27 -10.13
N ARG A 857 -11.77 -10.77 -11.35
CA ARG A 857 -12.80 -9.77 -11.64
C ARG A 857 -14.14 -10.44 -11.87
N SER A 858 -15.10 -10.21 -10.98
CA SER A 858 -16.46 -10.77 -11.13
C SER A 858 -17.21 -10.17 -12.33
N VAL A 859 -17.88 -11.01 -13.14
CA VAL A 859 -18.60 -10.63 -14.37
C VAL A 859 -19.92 -11.41 -14.54
N ALA A 860 -20.89 -10.85 -15.26
CA ALA A 860 -22.19 -11.48 -15.54
C ALA A 860 -22.34 -11.93 -17.02
N GLY A 861 -21.23 -11.97 -17.75
CA GLY A 861 -21.14 -12.10 -19.19
C GLY A 861 -19.68 -11.96 -19.61
N ASN A 862 -19.40 -11.36 -20.76
CA ASN A 862 -18.06 -11.39 -21.37
C ASN A 862 -16.92 -10.90 -20.43
N PRO A 863 -15.99 -11.80 -20.02
CA PRO A 863 -14.86 -11.46 -19.15
C PRO A 863 -13.79 -10.58 -19.83
N ASN A 864 -13.89 -10.36 -21.14
CA ASN A 864 -13.06 -9.42 -21.92
C ASN A 864 -13.71 -8.05 -22.17
N THR A 865 -14.94 -7.78 -21.71
CA THR A 865 -15.53 -6.41 -21.75
C THR A 865 -15.04 -5.55 -20.58
N ASP A 866 -14.74 -4.28 -20.82
CA ASP A 866 -14.23 -3.32 -19.81
C ASP A 866 -15.36 -2.77 -18.89
N GLU A 867 -16.14 -3.66 -18.28
CA GLU A 867 -17.31 -3.28 -17.47
C GLU A 867 -16.99 -2.50 -16.18
N MET A 868 -17.68 -1.37 -16.02
CA MET A 868 -17.52 -0.45 -14.91
C MET A 868 -18.49 -0.80 -13.78
N SER A 869 -17.97 -1.00 -12.56
CA SER A 869 -18.77 -1.31 -11.38
C SER A 869 -18.21 -0.66 -10.11
N TYR A 870 -18.72 -1.01 -8.93
CA TYR A 870 -18.21 -0.44 -7.67
C TYR A 870 -16.74 -0.78 -7.44
N SER A 871 -15.96 0.21 -7.01
CA SER A 871 -14.58 -0.02 -6.56
C SER A 871 -14.55 -0.80 -5.25
N THR A 872 -13.69 -1.83 -5.17
CA THR A 872 -13.48 -2.60 -3.93
C THR A 872 -12.90 -1.74 -2.80
N TYR A 873 -12.21 -0.65 -3.15
CA TYR A 873 -11.58 0.29 -2.22
C TYR A 873 -12.56 1.32 -1.62
N MET A 874 -13.85 1.28 -2.00
CA MET A 874 -14.82 2.31 -1.65
C MET A 874 -15.57 2.05 -0.33
N VAL A 875 -15.18 2.80 0.70
CA VAL A 875 -16.01 3.08 1.87
C VAL A 875 -17.00 4.20 1.49
N LYS A 876 -18.29 3.89 1.38
CA LYS A 876 -19.31 4.85 0.92
C LYS A 876 -19.64 5.89 1.99
N ASN A 877 -19.82 5.50 3.24
CA ASN A 877 -19.99 6.38 4.39
C ASN A 877 -18.82 6.23 5.36
N ARG A 878 -18.23 7.34 5.78
CA ARG A 878 -17.22 7.40 6.84
C ARG A 878 -17.46 8.60 7.76
N PHE A 879 -17.56 8.35 9.05
CA PHE A 879 -17.46 9.36 10.11
C PHE A 879 -16.19 9.09 10.93
N ILE A 880 -15.48 10.17 11.30
CA ILE A 880 -14.35 10.13 12.22
C ILE A 880 -14.48 11.24 13.27
N ALA A 881 -13.99 10.98 14.47
CA ALA A 881 -13.76 12.00 15.48
C ALA A 881 -12.45 11.72 16.22
N SER A 882 -11.69 12.77 16.54
CA SER A 882 -10.50 12.64 17.39
C SER A 882 -10.45 13.75 18.42
N LEU A 883 -10.21 13.34 19.66
CA LEU A 883 -10.18 14.19 20.85
C LEU A 883 -8.82 14.00 21.53
N ALA A 884 -8.22 15.07 22.05
CA ALA A 884 -7.03 14.99 22.88
C ALA A 884 -7.09 16.04 24.00
N TYR A 885 -6.81 15.63 25.24
CA TYR A 885 -6.74 16.51 26.40
C TYR A 885 -5.46 16.25 27.18
N ARG A 886 -4.69 17.29 27.50
CA ARG A 886 -3.55 17.21 28.42
C ARG A 886 -3.81 18.10 29.65
N LYS A 887 -3.67 17.52 30.83
CA LYS A 887 -3.67 18.25 32.11
C LYS A 887 -2.36 17.99 32.85
N GLU A 888 -1.57 19.05 33.06
CA GLU A 888 -0.48 19.02 34.04
C GLU A 888 -1.01 19.44 35.43
N TYR A 889 -0.48 18.81 36.48
CA TYR A 889 -0.93 18.95 37.87
C TYR A 889 0.21 18.62 38.85
N ILE A 890 0.12 19.15 40.07
CA ILE A 890 1.14 19.05 41.15
C ILE A 890 2.60 19.32 40.69
N ASN A 891 2.77 20.18 39.70
CA ASN A 891 4.04 20.64 39.10
C ASN A 891 4.99 19.58 38.50
N HIS A 892 4.72 18.29 38.71
CA HIS A 892 5.58 17.18 38.30
C HIS A 892 4.85 16.04 37.57
N LEU A 893 3.52 16.10 37.47
CA LEU A 893 2.71 15.11 36.77
C LEU A 893 1.94 15.74 35.60
N GLY A 894 1.70 14.93 34.56
CA GLY A 894 0.79 15.31 33.49
C GLY A 894 0.14 14.11 32.83
N THR A 895 -1.19 14.05 32.86
CA THR A 895 -1.97 13.04 32.14
C THR A 895 -2.38 13.60 30.78
N THR A 896 -2.20 12.80 29.73
CA THR A 896 -2.76 13.06 28.41
C THR A 896 -3.72 11.92 28.07
N VAL A 897 -4.99 12.24 27.84
CA VAL A 897 -6.00 11.30 27.35
C VAL A 897 -6.30 11.67 25.91
N SER A 898 -6.28 10.70 25.00
CA SER A 898 -6.58 10.90 23.59
C SER A 898 -7.47 9.78 23.07
N MET A 899 -8.37 10.12 22.16
CA MET A 899 -9.38 9.22 21.63
C MET A 899 -9.45 9.37 20.11
N PHE A 900 -9.68 8.26 19.43
CA PHE A 900 -10.01 8.21 18.01
C PHE A 900 -11.21 7.30 17.80
N TYR A 901 -12.34 7.89 17.39
CA TYR A 901 -13.52 7.16 16.98
C TYR A 901 -13.61 7.17 15.46
N GLN A 902 -13.98 6.02 14.88
CA GLN A 902 -14.41 5.93 13.49
C GLN A 902 -15.69 5.08 13.42
N LEU A 903 -16.58 5.47 12.52
CA LEU A 903 -17.77 4.72 12.13
C LEU A 903 -17.84 4.72 10.61
N GLN A 904 -17.76 3.56 9.98
CA GLN A 904 -17.71 3.45 8.53
C GLN A 904 -18.47 2.23 8.01
N ASP A 905 -18.86 2.26 6.75
CA ASP A 905 -19.34 1.07 6.04
C ASP A 905 -18.29 -0.05 6.06
N GLY A 906 -18.76 -1.30 6.03
CA GLY A 906 -17.91 -2.49 5.96
C GLY A 906 -17.35 -2.75 4.56
N LEU A 907 -16.67 -3.89 4.41
CA LEU A 907 -16.08 -4.29 3.13
C LEU A 907 -17.15 -4.54 2.05
N ARG A 908 -16.76 -4.46 0.78
CA ARG A 908 -17.63 -4.76 -0.36
C ARG A 908 -17.44 -6.19 -0.87
N TYR A 909 -18.51 -6.77 -1.38
CA TYR A 909 -18.54 -8.15 -1.89
C TYR A 909 -19.30 -8.23 -3.22
N SER A 910 -18.87 -9.14 -4.08
CA SER A 910 -19.66 -9.64 -5.22
C SER A 910 -20.44 -10.87 -4.77
N TYR A 911 -21.68 -11.04 -5.25
CA TYR A 911 -22.37 -12.33 -5.16
C TYR A 911 -22.11 -13.15 -6.44
N THR A 912 -21.43 -14.28 -6.32
CA THR A 912 -21.03 -15.14 -7.44
C THR A 912 -21.46 -16.60 -7.28
N TYR A 913 -21.66 -17.28 -8.41
CA TYR A 913 -21.86 -18.72 -8.47
C TYR A 913 -20.58 -19.46 -8.08
N GLY A 914 -20.73 -20.61 -7.42
CA GLY A 914 -19.68 -21.62 -7.34
C GLY A 914 -19.60 -22.42 -8.63
N ASN A 915 -18.38 -22.83 -9.01
CA ASN A 915 -18.04 -23.42 -10.32
C ASN A 915 -18.14 -22.42 -11.49
N ASP A 916 -18.07 -22.92 -12.72
CA ASP A 916 -17.98 -22.18 -13.98
C ASP A 916 -19.32 -22.23 -14.76
N LEU A 917 -20.07 -21.11 -14.79
CA LEU A 917 -21.36 -21.02 -15.49
C LEU A 917 -21.21 -20.50 -16.92
N ASN A 918 -20.26 -19.62 -17.19
CA ASN A 918 -20.03 -19.02 -18.51
C ASN A 918 -19.05 -19.80 -19.41
N ASN A 919 -18.36 -20.82 -18.90
CA ASN A 919 -17.36 -21.66 -19.58
C ASN A 919 -16.07 -20.94 -20.03
N ASP A 920 -15.67 -19.83 -19.38
CA ASP A 920 -14.38 -19.15 -19.58
C ASP A 920 -13.18 -19.89 -18.97
N GLY A 921 -13.43 -20.98 -18.23
CA GLY A 921 -12.42 -21.79 -17.55
C GLY A 921 -12.13 -21.34 -16.12
N LEU A 922 -12.87 -20.36 -15.59
CA LEU A 922 -12.74 -19.84 -14.24
C LEU A 922 -13.94 -20.24 -13.37
N SER A 923 -13.75 -20.25 -12.05
CA SER A 923 -14.81 -20.60 -11.11
C SER A 923 -14.87 -19.59 -9.97
N GLY A 924 -16.07 -19.22 -9.55
CA GLY A 924 -16.28 -18.25 -8.46
C GLY A 924 -16.23 -16.77 -8.88
N ASN A 925 -16.03 -16.45 -10.16
CA ASN A 925 -16.09 -15.09 -10.73
C ASN A 925 -17.47 -14.74 -11.32
N ASP A 926 -18.24 -15.71 -11.80
CA ASP A 926 -19.57 -15.51 -12.40
C ASP A 926 -20.56 -14.88 -11.41
N LEU A 927 -20.93 -13.61 -11.62
CA LEU A 927 -21.96 -12.89 -10.85
C LEU A 927 -23.31 -13.59 -11.00
N ILE A 928 -24.06 -13.75 -9.90
CA ILE A 928 -25.35 -14.46 -9.95
C ILE A 928 -26.42 -13.68 -10.71
N TYR A 929 -27.33 -14.39 -11.38
CA TYR A 929 -28.68 -13.87 -11.64
C TYR A 929 -29.54 -14.12 -10.41
N VAL A 930 -30.21 -13.10 -9.89
CA VAL A 930 -31.11 -13.24 -8.73
C VAL A 930 -32.51 -13.57 -9.26
N PRO A 931 -33.04 -14.79 -9.04
CA PRO A 931 -34.33 -15.17 -9.58
C PRO A 931 -35.44 -14.30 -8.99
N LYS A 932 -36.36 -13.85 -9.84
CA LYS A 932 -37.56 -13.12 -9.43
C LYS A 932 -38.48 -14.01 -8.60
N ASP A 933 -38.70 -15.23 -9.08
CA ASP A 933 -39.59 -16.25 -8.53
C ASP A 933 -39.12 -17.66 -8.97
N LYS A 934 -39.78 -18.70 -8.46
CA LYS A 934 -39.40 -20.11 -8.64
C LYS A 934 -39.31 -20.54 -10.12
N SER A 935 -40.07 -19.92 -11.03
CA SER A 935 -40.04 -20.30 -12.45
C SER A 935 -38.71 -20.01 -13.14
N GLN A 936 -37.91 -19.11 -12.58
CA GLN A 936 -36.67 -18.62 -13.18
C GLN A 936 -35.42 -19.45 -12.83
N ILE A 937 -35.52 -20.43 -11.92
CA ILE A 937 -34.36 -21.21 -11.45
C ILE A 937 -34.69 -22.69 -11.27
N LYS A 938 -33.81 -23.59 -11.73
CA LYS A 938 -33.87 -25.03 -11.44
C LYS A 938 -32.94 -25.38 -10.29
N LEU A 939 -33.51 -25.76 -9.15
CA LEU A 939 -32.79 -26.11 -7.93
C LEU A 939 -32.69 -27.62 -7.72
N VAL A 940 -31.50 -28.09 -7.39
CA VAL A 940 -31.15 -29.50 -7.12
C VAL A 940 -30.33 -29.61 -5.82
N ALA A 941 -30.27 -30.82 -5.26
CA ALA A 941 -29.49 -31.12 -4.07
C ALA A 941 -27.98 -30.81 -4.25
N GLU A 942 -27.30 -30.38 -3.19
CA GLU A 942 -25.85 -30.14 -3.23
C GLU A 942 -25.04 -31.44 -3.37
N SER A 943 -25.51 -32.53 -2.78
CA SER A 943 -24.87 -33.85 -2.82
C SER A 943 -25.89 -34.96 -2.52
N ALA A 944 -25.50 -36.23 -2.64
CA ALA A 944 -26.33 -37.35 -2.23
C ALA A 944 -26.71 -37.36 -0.73
N ALA A 945 -26.01 -36.59 0.11
CA ALA A 945 -26.34 -36.40 1.53
C ALA A 945 -27.28 -35.19 1.79
N ASP A 946 -27.59 -34.38 0.77
CA ASP A 946 -28.49 -33.25 0.89
C ASP A 946 -29.92 -33.67 0.48
N THR A 947 -30.75 -34.00 1.46
CA THR A 947 -32.09 -34.57 1.26
C THR A 947 -33.17 -33.51 0.96
N ARG A 948 -32.81 -32.24 0.80
CA ARG A 948 -33.77 -31.15 0.55
C ARG A 948 -34.37 -31.24 -0.86
N THR A 949 -35.69 -31.15 -0.94
CA THR A 949 -36.40 -31.06 -2.23
C THR A 949 -36.18 -29.70 -2.90
N ALA A 950 -36.42 -29.60 -4.22
CA ALA A 950 -36.35 -28.34 -4.96
C ALA A 950 -37.24 -27.24 -4.36
N ASP A 951 -38.37 -27.60 -3.75
CA ASP A 951 -39.29 -26.70 -3.07
C ASP A 951 -38.76 -26.20 -1.72
N GLN A 952 -38.10 -27.08 -0.95
CA GLN A 952 -37.40 -26.70 0.28
C GLN A 952 -36.19 -25.81 -0.02
N LEU A 953 -35.42 -26.13 -1.07
CA LEU A 953 -34.31 -25.31 -1.57
C LEU A 953 -34.80 -23.94 -2.04
N TRP A 954 -35.92 -23.88 -2.78
CA TRP A 954 -36.53 -22.61 -3.20
C TRP A 954 -36.99 -21.79 -1.98
N SER A 955 -37.71 -22.38 -1.04
CA SER A 955 -38.19 -21.69 0.17
C SER A 955 -37.05 -21.10 1.00
N GLN A 956 -35.94 -21.83 1.13
CA GLN A 956 -34.73 -21.34 1.82
C GLN A 956 -34.01 -20.23 1.04
N LEU A 957 -33.85 -20.38 -0.28
CA LEU A 957 -33.23 -19.38 -1.15
C LEU A 957 -34.06 -18.09 -1.20
N ASP A 958 -35.38 -18.19 -1.35
CA ASP A 958 -36.29 -17.04 -1.41
C ASP A 958 -36.29 -16.28 -0.07
N SER A 959 -36.30 -17.00 1.05
CA SER A 959 -36.12 -16.42 2.39
C SER A 959 -34.77 -15.68 2.52
N TYR A 960 -33.68 -16.26 2.01
CA TYR A 960 -32.37 -15.62 2.01
C TYR A 960 -32.33 -14.36 1.12
N ILE A 961 -32.93 -14.41 -0.07
CA ILE A 961 -33.07 -13.24 -0.97
C ILE A 961 -33.92 -12.16 -0.29
N ASN A 962 -35.00 -12.52 0.41
CA ASN A 962 -35.89 -11.58 1.08
C ASN A 962 -35.21 -10.84 2.25
N GLN A 963 -34.37 -11.51 3.05
CA GLN A 963 -33.65 -10.86 4.17
C GLN A 963 -32.46 -9.99 3.71
N ASP A 964 -31.95 -10.18 2.49
CA ASP A 964 -30.86 -9.37 1.94
C ASP A 964 -31.44 -8.19 1.12
N PRO A 965 -31.32 -6.92 1.58
CA PRO A 965 -31.93 -5.79 0.87
C PRO A 965 -31.30 -5.49 -0.51
N TYR A 966 -30.11 -6.02 -0.78
CA TYR A 966 -29.43 -5.89 -2.06
C TYR A 966 -29.91 -6.95 -3.06
N LEU A 967 -30.04 -8.21 -2.64
CA LEU A 967 -30.60 -9.29 -3.47
C LEU A 967 -32.09 -9.09 -3.73
N ASN A 968 -32.89 -8.74 -2.71
CA ASN A 968 -34.33 -8.56 -2.90
C ASN A 968 -34.64 -7.47 -3.95
N LYS A 969 -33.87 -6.38 -3.92
CA LYS A 969 -33.95 -5.30 -4.92
C LYS A 969 -33.46 -5.71 -6.32
N ARG A 970 -32.81 -6.88 -6.45
CA ARG A 970 -32.25 -7.42 -7.70
C ARG A 970 -32.97 -8.63 -8.27
N ARG A 971 -34.10 -9.04 -7.69
CA ARG A 971 -35.03 -10.01 -8.29
C ARG A 971 -35.29 -9.73 -9.79
N GLY A 972 -34.92 -10.68 -10.64
CA GLY A 972 -34.99 -10.57 -12.11
C GLY A 972 -33.77 -9.91 -12.77
N GLN A 973 -32.67 -9.68 -12.04
CA GLN A 973 -31.47 -8.96 -12.49
C GLN A 973 -30.18 -9.70 -12.09
N TYR A 974 -29.09 -9.41 -12.78
CA TYR A 974 -27.75 -9.82 -12.37
C TYR A 974 -27.26 -9.02 -11.14
N ALA A 975 -26.46 -9.66 -10.29
CA ALA A 975 -25.65 -8.99 -9.29
C ALA A 975 -24.55 -8.12 -9.93
N GLU A 976 -24.10 -7.10 -9.21
CA GLU A 976 -23.00 -6.21 -9.59
C GLU A 976 -21.70 -6.62 -8.87
N ARG A 977 -20.56 -6.44 -9.53
CA ARG A 977 -19.24 -6.57 -8.89
C ARG A 977 -19.12 -5.58 -7.73
N ASN A 978 -18.66 -6.07 -6.57
CA ASN A 978 -18.55 -5.29 -5.32
C ASN A 978 -19.88 -4.61 -4.88
N GLY A 979 -21.04 -5.10 -5.33
CA GLY A 979 -22.33 -4.45 -5.10
C GLY A 979 -22.84 -4.51 -3.65
N LEU A 980 -22.67 -5.66 -2.98
CA LEU A 980 -23.04 -5.84 -1.57
C LEU A 980 -22.12 -5.00 -0.67
N VAL A 981 -22.71 -4.33 0.33
CA VAL A 981 -22.00 -3.49 1.30
C VAL A 981 -22.07 -4.12 2.68
N GLY A 982 -20.92 -4.37 3.29
CA GLY A 982 -20.82 -4.86 4.66
C GLY A 982 -21.43 -3.89 5.67
N THR A 983 -22.02 -4.43 6.73
CA THR A 983 -22.63 -3.64 7.82
C THR A 983 -21.66 -2.60 8.39
N MET A 984 -22.16 -1.43 8.79
CA MET A 984 -21.33 -0.39 9.41
C MET A 984 -20.63 -0.89 10.68
N ILE A 985 -19.38 -0.48 10.87
CA ILE A 985 -18.53 -0.85 12.01
C ILE A 985 -18.08 0.44 12.70
N GLY A 986 -18.39 0.56 14.00
CA GLY A 986 -17.92 1.65 14.86
C GLY A 986 -16.83 1.16 15.83
N THR A 987 -15.64 1.76 15.81
CA THR A 987 -14.52 1.42 16.71
C THR A 987 -13.99 2.67 17.41
N LEU A 988 -13.75 2.56 18.72
CA LEU A 988 -13.14 3.59 19.56
C LEU A 988 -11.76 3.11 20.02
N ASP A 989 -10.70 3.82 19.64
CA ASP A 989 -9.35 3.65 20.18
C ASP A 989 -9.09 4.74 21.25
N ILE A 990 -8.44 4.40 22.36
CA ILE A 990 -8.06 5.32 23.43
C ILE A 990 -6.57 5.18 23.75
N ARG A 991 -5.91 6.29 24.07
CA ARG A 991 -4.54 6.36 24.59
C ARG A 991 -4.53 7.17 25.88
N ILE A 992 -4.00 6.59 26.95
CA ILE A 992 -3.73 7.27 28.23
C ILE A 992 -2.22 7.31 28.42
N ALA A 993 -1.66 8.51 28.52
CA ALA A 993 -0.23 8.72 28.73
C ALA A 993 0.00 9.53 30.02
N GLN A 994 0.74 8.97 30.95
CA GLN A 994 1.11 9.59 32.22
C GLN A 994 2.58 10.00 32.18
N ASP A 995 2.87 11.30 32.11
CA ASP A 995 4.20 11.86 32.29
C ASP A 995 4.48 12.12 33.78
N LEU A 996 5.64 11.65 34.25
CA LEU A 996 6.33 12.13 35.45
C LEU A 996 7.50 13.00 34.96
N PHE A 997 7.66 14.22 35.46
CA PHE A 997 8.70 15.13 34.98
C PHE A 997 9.35 16.01 36.05
N ALA A 998 10.64 16.26 35.85
CA ALA A 998 11.48 17.08 36.73
C ALA A 998 12.48 17.90 35.90
N ASN A 999 12.97 18.99 36.48
CA ASN A 999 14.03 19.79 35.87
C ASN A 999 15.39 19.22 36.30
N LEU A 1000 16.06 18.50 35.40
CA LEU A 1000 17.40 17.96 35.59
C LEU A 1000 18.38 18.78 34.73
N GLY A 1001 19.51 19.22 35.30
CA GLY A 1001 20.45 20.09 34.58
C GLY A 1001 19.84 21.40 34.05
N GLY A 1002 18.79 21.91 34.72
CA GLY A 1002 18.02 23.09 34.29
C GLY A 1002 16.93 22.82 33.25
N LYS A 1003 16.68 21.55 32.86
CA LYS A 1003 15.76 21.22 31.75
C LYS A 1003 14.72 20.15 32.08
N LYS A 1004 13.50 20.32 31.56
CA LYS A 1004 12.38 19.38 31.75
C LYS A 1004 12.69 18.04 31.09
N ASN A 1005 12.99 17.05 31.93
CA ASN A 1005 13.15 15.64 31.58
C ASN A 1005 11.88 14.89 32.03
N SER A 1006 11.44 13.87 31.29
CA SER A 1006 10.18 13.16 31.61
C SER A 1006 10.23 11.67 31.37
N LEU A 1007 9.72 10.88 32.32
CA LEU A 1007 9.39 9.47 32.15
C LEU A 1007 7.88 9.34 31.88
N GLN A 1008 7.52 8.83 30.70
CA GLN A 1008 6.13 8.66 30.29
C GLN A 1008 5.74 7.17 30.30
N PHE A 1009 4.66 6.83 30.99
CA PHE A 1009 3.98 5.53 30.88
C PHE A 1009 2.78 5.67 29.96
N THR A 1010 2.52 4.69 29.09
CA THR A 1010 1.46 4.77 28.08
C THR A 1010 0.65 3.50 27.97
N PHE A 1011 -0.68 3.62 28.00
CA PHE A 1011 -1.64 2.55 27.81
C PHE A 1011 -2.49 2.88 26.57
N ASP A 1012 -2.28 2.15 25.48
CA ASP A 1012 -3.13 2.20 24.31
C ASP A 1012 -4.17 1.07 24.40
N ILE A 1013 -5.46 1.40 24.25
CA ILE A 1013 -6.56 0.43 24.21
C ILE A 1013 -7.31 0.60 22.89
N PHE A 1014 -7.19 -0.41 22.04
CA PHE A 1014 -7.82 -0.46 20.71
C PHE A 1014 -9.16 -1.17 20.81
N ASN A 1015 -10.15 -0.64 20.08
CA ASN A 1015 -11.53 -1.11 20.16
C ASN A 1015 -12.07 -1.13 21.62
N PHE A 1016 -11.82 -0.08 22.39
CA PHE A 1016 -12.29 0.11 23.78
C PHE A 1016 -13.82 -0.02 23.92
N GLY A 1017 -14.59 0.30 22.87
CA GLY A 1017 -16.03 0.02 22.84
C GLY A 1017 -16.37 -1.45 23.07
N ASN A 1018 -15.55 -2.38 22.54
CA ASN A 1018 -15.69 -3.82 22.75
C ASN A 1018 -15.36 -4.26 24.18
N MET A 1019 -14.49 -3.51 24.88
CA MET A 1019 -14.16 -3.73 26.30
C MET A 1019 -15.35 -3.40 27.21
N ILE A 1020 -16.17 -2.42 26.84
CA ILE A 1020 -17.43 -2.07 27.54
C ILE A 1020 -18.56 -3.04 27.14
N ASN A 1021 -18.72 -3.30 25.84
CA ASN A 1021 -19.78 -4.17 25.31
C ASN A 1021 -19.23 -5.05 24.17
N LYS A 1022 -19.19 -6.37 24.40
CA LYS A 1022 -18.60 -7.38 23.48
C LYS A 1022 -19.24 -7.44 22.08
N THR A 1023 -20.38 -6.79 21.87
CA THR A 1023 -21.04 -6.66 20.55
C THR A 1023 -20.57 -5.44 19.75
N TRP A 1024 -19.97 -4.45 20.40
CA TRP A 1024 -19.50 -3.22 19.77
C TRP A 1024 -18.15 -3.44 19.08
N GLY A 1025 -17.94 -2.74 17.96
CA GLY A 1025 -16.71 -2.82 17.17
C GLY A 1025 -16.37 -4.21 16.64
N VAL A 1026 -17.38 -5.08 16.45
CA VAL A 1026 -17.23 -6.41 15.88
C VAL A 1026 -17.42 -6.33 14.35
N PRO A 1027 -16.38 -6.58 13.53
CA PRO A 1027 -16.52 -6.65 12.08
C PRO A 1027 -17.43 -7.80 11.65
N LYS A 1028 -18.05 -7.67 10.47
CA LYS A 1028 -18.82 -8.75 9.85
C LYS A 1028 -18.28 -9.10 8.47
N PHE A 1029 -18.41 -10.36 8.09
CA PHE A 1029 -18.10 -10.88 6.75
C PHE A 1029 -19.35 -11.46 6.10
N ALA A 1030 -19.41 -11.44 4.77
CA ALA A 1030 -20.53 -12.00 4.02
C ALA A 1030 -20.41 -13.53 3.92
N ASN A 1031 -21.46 -14.24 4.34
CA ASN A 1031 -21.57 -15.69 4.24
C ASN A 1031 -21.82 -16.10 2.79
N ARG A 1032 -20.98 -16.98 2.23
CA ARG A 1032 -21.12 -17.52 0.86
C ARG A 1032 -21.38 -16.45 -0.22
N ALA A 1033 -20.76 -15.26 -0.11
CA ALA A 1033 -20.86 -14.26 -1.17
C ALA A 1033 -20.29 -14.82 -2.49
N ASN A 1034 -19.12 -15.47 -2.42
CA ASN A 1034 -18.69 -16.43 -3.43
C ASN A 1034 -19.31 -17.81 -3.10
N GLY A 1035 -19.98 -18.42 -4.07
CA GLY A 1035 -20.63 -19.73 -3.89
C GLY A 1035 -21.95 -19.66 -3.10
N LEU A 1036 -22.78 -18.64 -3.36
CA LEU A 1036 -24.15 -18.55 -2.80
C LEU A 1036 -25.05 -19.64 -3.39
N LEU A 1037 -24.89 -19.85 -4.70
CA LEU A 1037 -25.48 -20.91 -5.48
C LEU A 1037 -24.34 -21.61 -6.20
N ASN A 1038 -24.28 -22.94 -6.17
CA ASN A 1038 -23.31 -23.69 -6.96
C ASN A 1038 -23.95 -24.09 -8.29
N PHE A 1039 -23.26 -23.89 -9.42
CA PHE A 1039 -23.68 -24.44 -10.70
C PHE A 1039 -23.41 -25.96 -10.73
N LYS A 1040 -24.40 -26.75 -11.18
CA LYS A 1040 -24.37 -28.23 -11.13
C LYS A 1040 -24.43 -28.91 -12.50
N GLY A 1041 -24.49 -28.13 -13.58
CA GLY A 1041 -24.59 -28.61 -14.96
C GLY A 1041 -25.83 -28.10 -15.68
N LEU A 1042 -25.89 -28.33 -16.99
CA LEU A 1042 -27.07 -28.06 -17.81
C LEU A 1042 -28.01 -29.28 -17.82
N ASP A 1043 -29.31 -29.05 -17.90
CA ASP A 1043 -30.29 -30.10 -18.18
C ASP A 1043 -30.37 -30.44 -19.68
N ALA A 1044 -31.22 -31.41 -20.04
CA ALA A 1044 -31.42 -31.85 -21.42
C ALA A 1044 -31.94 -30.75 -22.39
N ASN A 1045 -32.44 -29.62 -21.87
CA ASN A 1045 -32.90 -28.47 -22.64
C ASN A 1045 -31.86 -27.32 -22.67
N GLY A 1046 -30.67 -27.53 -22.08
CA GLY A 1046 -29.64 -26.50 -21.96
C GLY A 1046 -29.89 -25.46 -20.87
N GLN A 1047 -30.86 -25.69 -19.97
CA GLN A 1047 -31.11 -24.78 -18.84
C GLN A 1047 -30.16 -25.13 -17.68
N PRO A 1048 -29.46 -24.15 -17.07
CA PRO A 1048 -28.58 -24.41 -15.95
C PRO A 1048 -29.34 -24.84 -14.69
N THR A 1049 -28.74 -25.80 -13.97
CA THR A 1049 -29.19 -26.28 -12.67
C THR A 1049 -28.24 -25.81 -11.57
N PHE A 1050 -28.80 -25.52 -10.39
CA PHE A 1050 -28.06 -24.95 -9.27
C PHE A 1050 -28.42 -25.63 -7.95
N SER A 1051 -27.50 -25.63 -6.98
CA SER A 1051 -27.78 -26.01 -5.59
C SER A 1051 -27.58 -24.82 -4.65
N PHE A 1052 -28.36 -24.79 -3.55
CA PHE A 1052 -28.26 -23.78 -2.49
C PHE A 1052 -27.60 -24.38 -1.24
N PRO A 1053 -26.26 -24.35 -1.12
CA PRO A 1053 -25.55 -25.08 -0.07
C PRO A 1053 -25.77 -24.52 1.35
N TYR A 1054 -25.78 -25.43 2.32
CA TYR A 1054 -25.73 -25.11 3.75
C TYR A 1054 -24.54 -24.20 4.12
N LEU A 1055 -24.71 -23.37 5.17
CA LEU A 1055 -23.63 -22.59 5.77
C LEU A 1055 -22.52 -23.52 6.29
N ASN A 1056 -22.89 -24.59 6.97
CA ASN A 1056 -22.03 -25.73 7.26
C ASN A 1056 -22.76 -27.04 6.88
N ALA A 1057 -22.19 -27.78 5.92
CA ALA A 1057 -22.79 -29.03 5.43
C ALA A 1057 -22.72 -30.17 6.45
N GLY A 1058 -21.61 -30.28 7.21
CA GLY A 1058 -21.42 -31.37 8.18
C GLY A 1058 -22.37 -31.32 9.38
N SER A 1059 -22.93 -30.14 9.67
CA SER A 1059 -23.94 -29.92 10.70
C SER A 1059 -25.30 -29.47 10.12
N ALA A 1060 -25.54 -29.71 8.82
CA ALA A 1060 -26.75 -29.35 8.07
C ALA A 1060 -27.30 -27.93 8.38
N THR A 1061 -26.40 -26.98 8.65
CA THR A 1061 -26.77 -25.68 9.22
C THR A 1061 -27.19 -24.72 8.11
N PRO A 1062 -28.46 -24.26 8.06
CA PRO A 1062 -28.98 -23.51 6.92
C PRO A 1062 -28.32 -22.14 6.78
N LEU A 1063 -28.11 -21.71 5.54
CA LEU A 1063 -27.69 -20.35 5.24
C LEU A 1063 -28.91 -19.41 5.33
N VAL A 1064 -29.03 -18.69 6.44
CA VAL A 1064 -30.19 -17.82 6.73
C VAL A 1064 -29.86 -16.33 6.84
N ASN A 1065 -28.59 -15.95 7.02
CA ASN A 1065 -28.15 -14.56 7.22
C ASN A 1065 -27.07 -14.19 6.20
N THR A 1066 -27.15 -13.00 5.60
CA THR A 1066 -26.07 -12.47 4.73
C THR A 1066 -24.75 -12.34 5.47
N PHE A 1067 -24.76 -11.85 6.72
CA PHE A 1067 -23.55 -11.49 7.45
C PHE A 1067 -23.34 -12.29 8.73
N SER A 1068 -22.13 -12.83 8.90
CA SER A 1068 -21.64 -13.38 10.17
C SER A 1068 -20.66 -12.42 10.82
N ASN A 1069 -20.64 -12.39 12.15
CA ASN A 1069 -19.66 -11.64 12.92
C ASN A 1069 -18.29 -12.36 12.87
N SER A 1070 -17.20 -11.60 12.78
CA SER A 1070 -15.83 -12.11 12.92
C SER A 1070 -15.54 -12.57 14.36
N ILE A 1071 -14.68 -13.58 14.51
CA ILE A 1071 -14.16 -14.11 15.78
C ILE A 1071 -12.66 -13.81 15.96
N ASP A 1072 -12.06 -13.09 15.01
CA ASP A 1072 -10.63 -12.85 14.88
C ASP A 1072 -10.09 -11.87 15.94
N GLU A 1073 -8.77 -11.68 15.98
CA GLU A 1073 -8.10 -10.70 16.86
C GLU A 1073 -8.61 -9.25 16.64
N THR A 1074 -9.17 -8.94 15.47
CA THR A 1074 -9.75 -7.64 15.10
C THR A 1074 -11.15 -7.40 15.66
N ALA A 1075 -11.89 -8.46 16.02
CA ALA A 1075 -13.23 -8.38 16.61
C ALA A 1075 -13.23 -8.16 18.13
N ARG A 1076 -12.04 -7.88 18.71
CA ARG A 1076 -11.79 -7.85 20.16
C ARG A 1076 -11.14 -6.53 20.57
N TRP A 1077 -11.32 -6.15 21.83
CA TRP A 1077 -10.46 -5.14 22.45
C TRP A 1077 -9.04 -5.69 22.65
N ARG A 1078 -8.05 -4.80 22.55
CA ARG A 1078 -6.62 -5.10 22.69
C ARG A 1078 -5.90 -3.96 23.38
N MET A 1079 -4.92 -4.27 24.23
CA MET A 1079 -4.11 -3.29 24.94
C MET A 1079 -2.64 -3.37 24.51
N GLN A 1080 -1.93 -2.25 24.59
CA GLN A 1080 -0.48 -2.17 24.45
C GLN A 1080 0.07 -1.24 25.54
N ILE A 1081 1.13 -1.68 26.20
CA ILE A 1081 1.77 -0.92 27.28
C ILE A 1081 3.13 -0.42 26.78
N GLY A 1082 3.50 0.81 27.13
CA GLY A 1082 4.77 1.42 26.74
C GLY A 1082 5.36 2.31 27.82
N VAL A 1083 6.68 2.47 27.76
CA VAL A 1083 7.47 3.38 28.59
C VAL A 1083 8.37 4.21 27.69
N LYS A 1084 8.42 5.52 27.90
CA LYS A 1084 9.22 6.46 27.10
C LYS A 1084 9.88 7.52 27.99
N TYR A 1085 11.19 7.42 28.15
CA TYR A 1085 12.00 8.50 28.70
C TYR A 1085 12.27 9.54 27.63
N LYS A 1086 12.19 10.83 27.98
CA LYS A 1086 12.45 11.98 27.11
C LYS A 1086 13.42 12.92 27.83
N PHE A 1087 14.49 13.29 27.15
CA PHE A 1087 15.54 14.16 27.69
C PHE A 1087 15.86 15.31 26.75
N ASN A 1088 16.32 16.42 27.33
CA ASN A 1088 16.67 17.69 26.69
C ASN A 1088 17.87 18.30 27.42
#